data_AF-A0A2V6GUI8-F1
#
_entry.id   AF-A0A2V6GUI8-F1
#
_cell.length_a   1.000
_cell.length_b   1.000
_cell.length_c   1.000
_cell.angle_alpha   90.00
_cell.angle_beta   90.00
_cell.angle_gamma   90.00
#
_symmetry.space_group_name_H-M   'P 1'
#
loop_
_entity.id
_entity.type
_entity.pdbx_description
1 polymer ?
#
loop_
_entity_poly.entity_id
_entity_poly.type
_entity_poly.pdbx_seq_one_letter_code
_entity_poly.pdbx_strand_id
1 'polypeptide(L)'
;MLKSDLGLRRVAPAVWRYGLSILSVAISTAVTFPLQSFGVRTSLFFPAVLLSTWFGGTGPGLLAVLLSTLSINFFFTEPFLAFQFSARDVPTTVAFFFSALVISSWSTSRKRAENRLRDSEYELRKARNELEAKVEERTAKLSRANEELQSEIIERKSAEEKIRRGKAFLAEGQRISRTGTWSWNVASGKATWSEEHYRIFGFDPGKTKSSFELFMETVHPEDRSFIKQRLDEAIRERRGFDLEFRLALPDGAIKHVQGVGRPALGPSGEVDSYIGTTVDISERKRGEALFAGEKRLLEMIATGVPLKEILNVLCQIIEEYRPGTLASILLLRSDGLHLASVAGPSLPKGWRQEMEKLPIGPCAGSCGTAAYRGSAVIVSDIATDPLWEVPEHRAAALSHGLRASWSNPILSSEGKVLGTFCIYERETRRPSAHDLELIEKATYLARVAIERDRAEADLRTSEEKYRDLINASPDAICVLDADSKWVLVNPAGIKLAGRLEEELIGSSVTDTYVPEELHLFRDRIEKLKAEGSFRFERKFLRKNGEVIPVEVSLAALRGRYYQAIIRDISQRKRREALLAGENRVLEMVAKGDSLAEILDKLCVLVEEQSSGVLASILLMDPNGKQLRHGAAPNLPKTYTEAIDGAFIGPAVGSCGTAAYRAEQVIVSDIAADPLWAD
;
A
#
# COMPACT_ATOMS: atom_id res chain seq x y z
N MET A 1 51.65 -1.33 77.12
CA MET A 1 51.07 -2.15 78.20
C MET A 1 52.13 -3.17 78.63
N LEU A 2 52.57 -3.03 79.88
CA LEU A 2 53.27 -3.98 80.76
C LEU A 2 54.63 -4.64 80.39
N LYS A 3 55.52 -4.52 81.40
CA LYS A 3 56.70 -5.32 81.84
C LYS A 3 58.04 -4.67 81.54
N SER A 4 58.73 -3.98 82.46
CA SER A 4 59.13 -4.33 83.84
C SER A 4 59.55 -5.79 83.99
N ASP A 5 60.86 -6.05 84.06
CA ASP A 5 61.38 -6.80 85.20
C ASP A 5 62.91 -6.91 85.28
N LEU A 6 63.37 -6.82 86.54
CA LEU A 6 64.45 -7.58 87.15
C LEU A 6 65.91 -7.34 86.66
N GLY A 7 66.59 -6.51 87.44
CA GLY A 7 67.15 -7.03 88.69
C GLY A 7 68.55 -7.66 88.60
N LEU A 8 69.48 -7.01 89.33
CA LEU A 8 70.45 -7.66 90.21
C LEU A 8 71.04 -8.98 89.72
N ARG A 9 72.18 -8.93 89.02
CA ARG A 9 73.13 -10.04 89.07
C ARG A 9 74.58 -9.59 89.25
N ARG A 10 74.99 -9.74 90.51
CA ARG A 10 76.25 -10.39 90.94
C ARG A 10 77.53 -9.65 90.58
N VAL A 11 77.81 -8.59 91.34
CA VAL A 11 79.19 -8.28 91.77
C VAL A 11 79.62 -9.35 92.79
N ALA A 12 79.76 -10.58 92.33
CA ALA A 12 80.57 -11.61 92.98
C ALA A 12 81.21 -12.60 91.98
N PRO A 13 81.75 -12.20 90.78
CA PRO A 13 82.36 -13.18 89.87
C PRO A 13 83.83 -13.44 90.21
N ALA A 14 84.54 -12.49 90.80
CA ALA A 14 85.99 -12.61 91.00
C ALA A 14 86.31 -13.53 92.19
N VAL A 15 85.65 -13.32 93.34
CA VAL A 15 85.91 -14.08 94.58
C VAL A 15 85.69 -15.57 94.37
N TRP A 16 84.62 -15.97 93.68
CA TRP A 16 84.35 -17.38 93.39
C TRP A 16 85.41 -18.03 92.51
N ARG A 17 85.93 -17.29 91.51
CA ARG A 17 86.93 -17.81 90.56
C ARG A 17 88.29 -18.04 91.22
N TYR A 18 88.74 -17.11 92.07
CA TYR A 18 89.98 -17.29 92.84
C TYR A 18 89.79 -18.29 94.00
N GLY A 19 88.61 -18.34 94.63
CA GLY A 19 88.28 -19.33 95.66
C GLY A 19 88.35 -20.77 95.15
N LEU A 20 87.88 -21.03 93.92
CA LEU A 20 88.03 -22.34 93.27
C LEU A 20 89.50 -22.77 93.11
N SER A 21 90.39 -21.80 92.87
CA SER A 21 91.82 -22.05 92.71
C SER A 21 92.48 -22.47 94.03
N ILE A 22 92.18 -21.75 95.10
CA ILE A 22 92.65 -22.07 96.44
C ILE A 22 92.13 -23.44 96.88
N LEU A 23 90.83 -23.70 96.70
CA LEU A 23 90.20 -24.96 97.10
C LEU A 23 90.79 -26.16 96.33
N SER A 24 90.98 -26.03 95.02
CA SER A 24 91.49 -27.12 94.18
C SER A 24 92.94 -27.49 94.55
N VAL A 25 93.78 -26.50 94.86
CA VAL A 25 95.15 -26.75 95.32
C VAL A 25 95.16 -27.33 96.73
N ALA A 26 94.35 -26.78 97.66
CA ALA A 26 94.26 -27.28 99.02
C ALA A 26 93.83 -28.77 99.08
N ILE A 27 92.84 -29.16 98.26
CA ILE A 27 92.42 -30.57 98.11
C ILE A 27 93.59 -31.42 97.58
N SER A 28 94.31 -30.91 96.58
CA SER A 28 95.47 -31.61 96.01
C SER A 28 96.56 -31.84 97.04
N THR A 29 96.86 -30.84 97.88
CA THR A 29 97.81 -30.94 98.99
C THR A 29 97.35 -31.96 100.03
N ALA A 30 96.10 -31.85 100.50
CA ALA A 30 95.54 -32.69 101.56
C ALA A 30 95.50 -34.17 101.18
N VAL A 31 95.23 -34.50 99.92
CA VAL A 31 95.22 -35.89 99.43
C VAL A 31 96.65 -36.41 99.23
N THR A 32 97.56 -35.58 98.71
CA THR A 32 98.92 -36.03 98.40
C THR A 32 99.78 -36.24 99.65
N PHE A 33 99.58 -35.44 100.70
CA PHE A 33 100.39 -35.45 101.92
C PHE A 33 100.48 -36.82 102.64
N PRO A 34 99.35 -37.48 103.02
CA PRO A 34 99.41 -38.78 103.70
C PRO A 34 99.85 -39.93 102.79
N LEU A 35 99.78 -39.79 101.46
CA LEU A 35 100.21 -40.84 100.53
C LEU A 35 101.73 -40.92 100.40
N GLN A 36 102.45 -39.88 100.79
CA GLN A 36 103.91 -39.82 100.69
C GLN A 36 104.60 -40.81 101.62
N SER A 37 104.06 -41.07 102.82
CA SER A 37 104.59 -42.09 103.74
C SER A 37 104.48 -43.52 103.20
N PHE A 38 103.65 -43.74 102.18
CA PHE A 38 103.56 -45.02 101.44
C PHE A 38 104.45 -45.06 100.19
N GLY A 39 105.30 -44.05 99.97
CA GLY A 39 106.19 -43.98 98.81
C GLY A 39 105.50 -43.64 97.48
N VAL A 40 104.22 -43.29 97.50
CA VAL A 40 103.44 -42.97 96.29
C VAL A 40 103.60 -41.49 95.93
N ARG A 41 104.14 -41.19 94.73
CA ARG A 41 104.13 -39.83 94.17
C ARG A 41 102.90 -39.64 93.28
N THR A 42 102.02 -38.69 93.59
CA THR A 42 100.84 -38.34 92.77
C THR A 42 100.98 -36.96 92.12
N SER A 43 100.40 -36.77 90.92
CA SER A 43 100.43 -35.49 90.17
C SER A 43 99.10 -34.70 90.27
N LEU A 44 98.44 -34.73 91.42
CA LEU A 44 97.10 -34.14 91.60
C LEU A 44 97.04 -32.61 91.44
N PHE A 45 98.19 -31.93 91.48
CA PHE A 45 98.28 -30.49 91.26
C PHE A 45 98.05 -30.05 89.80
N PHE A 46 98.25 -30.94 88.81
CA PHE A 46 98.04 -30.61 87.40
C PHE A 46 96.55 -30.42 87.06
N PRO A 47 95.64 -31.34 87.43
CA PRO A 47 94.19 -31.13 87.30
C PRO A 47 93.69 -29.86 88.02
N ALA A 48 94.26 -29.53 89.18
CA ALA A 48 93.86 -28.34 89.94
C ALA A 48 94.13 -27.04 89.17
N VAL A 49 95.30 -26.93 88.51
CA VAL A 49 95.65 -25.78 87.66
C VAL A 49 94.73 -25.70 86.42
N LEU A 50 94.44 -26.83 85.78
CA LEU A 50 93.57 -26.88 84.60
C LEU A 50 92.15 -26.39 84.92
N LEU A 51 91.54 -26.91 85.99
CA LEU A 51 90.19 -26.53 86.42
C LEU A 51 90.11 -25.05 86.79
N SER A 52 91.10 -24.56 87.52
CA SER A 52 91.19 -23.15 87.92
C SER A 52 91.29 -22.22 86.73
N THR A 53 92.06 -22.58 85.72
CA THR A 53 92.20 -21.79 84.49
C THR A 53 90.96 -21.88 83.61
N TRP A 54 90.35 -23.05 83.48
CA TRP A 54 89.17 -23.29 82.64
C TRP A 54 87.96 -22.49 83.11
N PHE A 55 87.67 -22.50 84.41
CA PHE A 55 86.50 -21.81 84.96
C PHE A 55 86.81 -20.40 85.47
N GLY A 56 88.04 -20.15 85.94
CA GLY A 56 88.45 -18.88 86.52
C GLY A 56 89.08 -17.89 85.53
N GLY A 57 89.66 -18.38 84.44
CA GLY A 57 90.46 -17.57 83.50
C GLY A 57 91.93 -17.45 83.93
N THR A 58 92.68 -16.57 83.25
CA THR A 58 94.14 -16.40 83.44
C THR A 58 94.55 -16.17 84.90
N GLY A 59 93.94 -15.18 85.58
CA GLY A 59 94.34 -14.78 86.94
C GLY A 59 94.24 -15.91 87.97
N PRO A 60 93.06 -16.56 88.12
CA PRO A 60 92.90 -17.71 89.01
C PRO A 60 93.76 -18.92 88.61
N GLY A 61 93.94 -19.16 87.31
CA GLY A 61 94.86 -20.18 86.80
C GLY A 61 96.30 -19.96 87.26
N LEU A 62 96.81 -18.73 87.15
CA LEU A 62 98.14 -18.34 87.63
C LEU A 62 98.28 -18.49 89.15
N LEU A 63 97.24 -18.13 89.92
CA LEU A 63 97.23 -18.33 91.35
C LEU A 63 97.31 -19.82 91.72
N ALA A 64 96.59 -20.70 90.99
CA ALA A 64 96.67 -22.14 91.19
C ALA A 64 98.06 -22.70 90.87
N VAL A 65 98.74 -22.19 89.83
CA VAL A 65 100.13 -22.55 89.49
C VAL A 65 101.07 -22.20 90.64
N LEU A 66 100.95 -20.97 91.17
CA LEU A 66 101.77 -20.46 92.26
C LEU A 66 101.56 -21.27 93.54
N LEU A 67 100.30 -21.46 93.96
CA LEU A 67 99.94 -22.21 95.16
C LEU A 67 100.34 -23.68 95.05
N SER A 68 100.19 -24.29 93.87
CA SER A 68 100.63 -25.67 93.64
C SER A 68 102.14 -25.81 93.77
N THR A 69 102.90 -24.86 93.20
CA THR A 69 104.36 -24.86 93.29
C THR A 69 104.81 -24.67 94.74
N LEU A 70 104.23 -23.70 95.46
CA LEU A 70 104.52 -23.46 96.88
C LEU A 70 104.20 -24.69 97.73
N SER A 71 103.05 -25.32 97.48
CA SER A 71 102.64 -26.51 98.22
C SER A 71 103.56 -27.69 97.97
N ILE A 72 104.01 -27.90 96.73
CA ILE A 72 104.94 -29.00 96.38
C ILE A 72 106.28 -28.76 97.08
N ASN A 73 106.81 -27.54 97.02
CA ASN A 73 108.12 -27.24 97.61
C ASN A 73 108.11 -27.41 99.14
N PHE A 74 107.09 -26.87 99.83
CA PHE A 74 107.06 -26.87 101.30
C PHE A 74 106.82 -28.26 101.91
N PHE A 75 105.91 -29.03 101.33
CA PHE A 75 105.47 -30.30 101.94
C PHE A 75 106.16 -31.54 101.36
N PHE A 76 106.62 -31.50 100.10
CA PHE A 76 106.97 -32.71 99.36
C PHE A 76 108.44 -32.76 98.89
N THR A 77 109.26 -31.78 99.27
CA THR A 77 110.68 -31.70 98.87
C THR A 77 111.59 -31.66 100.11
N GLU A 78 112.64 -32.48 100.18
CA GLU A 78 113.57 -32.49 101.34
C GLU A 78 114.58 -31.33 101.32
N PRO A 79 114.89 -30.71 102.47
CA PRO A 79 114.35 -31.00 103.80
C PRO A 79 112.88 -30.54 103.93
N PHE A 80 112.01 -31.41 104.44
CA PHE A 80 110.58 -31.13 104.56
C PHE A 80 110.29 -29.96 105.51
N LEU A 81 109.18 -29.27 105.29
CA LEU A 81 108.73 -28.11 106.10
C LEU A 81 109.71 -26.93 106.08
N ALA A 82 110.61 -26.89 105.10
CA ALA A 82 111.50 -25.78 104.82
C ALA A 82 111.32 -25.32 103.38
N PHE A 83 111.35 -24.01 103.15
CA PHE A 83 111.37 -23.47 101.80
C PHE A 83 112.79 -23.47 101.26
N GLN A 84 113.11 -24.43 100.39
CA GLN A 84 114.31 -24.38 99.56
C GLN A 84 113.92 -24.64 98.12
N PHE A 85 114.02 -23.60 97.29
CA PHE A 85 113.84 -23.75 95.86
C PHE A 85 115.08 -24.43 95.26
N SER A 86 114.88 -25.61 94.67
CA SER A 86 115.90 -26.32 93.92
C SER A 86 115.64 -26.19 92.42
N ALA A 87 116.70 -26.23 91.60
CA ALA A 87 116.58 -26.22 90.15
C ALA A 87 115.71 -27.39 89.60
N ARG A 88 115.46 -28.43 90.41
CA ARG A 88 114.59 -29.57 90.06
C ARG A 88 113.10 -29.21 89.97
N ASP A 89 112.66 -28.08 90.55
CA ASP A 89 111.23 -27.71 90.59
C ASP A 89 110.75 -26.93 89.36
N VAL A 90 111.69 -26.36 88.59
CA VAL A 90 111.43 -25.49 87.43
C VAL A 90 110.58 -26.16 86.33
N PRO A 91 110.82 -27.41 85.91
CA PRO A 91 110.07 -28.03 84.81
C PRO A 91 108.57 -28.13 85.09
N THR A 92 108.20 -28.43 86.34
CA THR A 92 106.80 -28.62 86.74
C THR A 92 106.05 -27.28 86.75
N THR A 93 106.67 -26.21 87.24
CA THR A 93 106.08 -24.87 87.21
C THR A 93 105.91 -24.37 85.77
N VAL A 94 106.88 -24.61 84.88
CA VAL A 94 106.77 -24.27 83.47
C VAL A 94 105.63 -25.03 82.80
N ALA A 95 105.49 -26.33 83.09
CA ALA A 95 104.39 -27.15 82.56
C ALA A 95 103.02 -26.62 83.00
N PHE A 96 102.85 -26.30 84.29
CA PHE A 96 101.60 -25.71 84.80
C PHE A 96 101.29 -24.36 84.13
N PHE A 97 102.30 -23.50 83.97
CA PHE A 97 102.11 -22.19 83.34
C PHE A 97 101.69 -22.32 81.88
N PHE A 98 102.34 -23.21 81.12
CA PHE A 98 102.03 -23.43 79.70
C PHE A 98 100.61 -23.97 79.51
N SER A 99 100.18 -24.93 80.34
CA SER A 99 98.82 -25.48 80.27
C SER A 99 97.74 -24.44 80.62
N ALA A 100 97.99 -23.59 81.62
CA ALA A 100 97.09 -22.47 81.94
C ALA A 100 96.97 -21.48 80.76
N LEU A 101 98.07 -21.19 80.07
CA LEU A 101 98.10 -20.22 78.97
C LEU A 101 97.32 -20.71 77.74
N VAL A 102 97.47 -21.99 77.37
CA VAL A 102 96.75 -22.61 76.24
C VAL A 102 95.24 -22.61 76.48
N ILE A 103 94.79 -23.05 77.66
CA ILE A 103 93.36 -23.10 78.00
C ILE A 103 92.75 -21.70 78.02
N SER A 104 93.47 -20.71 78.55
CA SER A 104 92.97 -19.35 78.58
C SER A 104 92.88 -18.73 77.17
N SER A 105 93.84 -19.01 76.29
CA SER A 105 93.79 -18.57 74.89
C SER A 105 92.59 -19.18 74.16
N TRP A 106 92.30 -20.45 74.40
CA TRP A 106 91.16 -21.13 73.79
C TRP A 106 89.81 -20.61 74.30
N SER A 107 89.65 -20.44 75.62
CA SER A 107 88.38 -19.98 76.20
C SER A 107 88.02 -18.55 75.77
N THR A 108 89.03 -17.68 75.62
CA THR A 108 88.83 -16.30 75.13
C THR A 108 88.50 -16.26 73.64
N SER A 109 89.13 -17.11 72.83
CA SER A 109 88.85 -17.21 71.39
C SER A 109 87.42 -17.71 71.12
N ARG A 110 86.95 -18.70 71.88
CA ARG A 110 85.57 -19.21 71.79
C ARG A 110 84.53 -18.13 72.10
N LYS A 111 84.71 -17.38 73.19
CA LYS A 111 83.77 -16.29 73.56
C LYS A 111 83.69 -15.20 72.49
N ARG A 112 84.80 -14.88 71.81
CA ARG A 112 84.78 -13.91 70.70
C ARG A 112 84.01 -14.40 69.48
N ALA A 113 84.01 -15.71 69.22
CA ALA A 113 83.24 -16.30 68.11
C ALA A 113 81.72 -16.29 68.40
N GLU A 114 81.33 -16.64 69.63
CA GLU A 114 79.92 -16.62 70.06
C GLU A 114 79.30 -15.21 70.01
N ASN A 115 80.07 -14.17 70.36
CA ASN A 115 79.58 -12.79 70.27
C ASN A 115 79.38 -12.33 68.82
N ARG A 116 80.31 -12.66 67.90
CA ARG A 116 80.17 -12.29 66.47
C ARG A 116 78.94 -12.92 65.81
N LEU A 117 78.60 -14.15 66.18
CA LEU A 117 77.40 -14.82 65.69
C LEU A 117 76.13 -14.06 66.10
N ARG A 118 76.04 -13.66 67.39
CA ARG A 118 74.89 -12.89 67.90
C ARG A 118 74.71 -11.54 67.21
N ASP A 119 75.81 -10.82 66.97
CA ASP A 119 75.74 -9.53 66.28
C ASP A 119 75.28 -9.72 64.82
N SER A 120 75.73 -10.78 64.13
CA SER A 120 75.27 -11.09 62.77
C SER A 120 73.79 -11.48 62.69
N GLU A 121 73.29 -12.26 63.67
CA GLU A 121 71.88 -12.64 63.76
C GLU A 121 70.98 -11.43 64.01
N TYR A 122 71.47 -10.48 64.80
CA TYR A 122 70.75 -9.23 65.06
C TYR A 122 70.62 -8.37 63.80
N GLU A 123 71.71 -8.16 63.06
CA GLU A 123 71.70 -7.37 61.82
C GLU A 123 70.84 -8.03 60.72
N LEU A 124 70.92 -9.35 60.57
CA LEU A 124 70.06 -10.09 59.63
C LEU A 124 68.57 -9.94 59.97
N ARG A 125 68.24 -9.99 61.26
CA ARG A 125 66.85 -9.85 61.72
C ARG A 125 66.33 -8.42 61.50
N LYS A 126 67.17 -7.42 61.69
CA LYS A 126 66.85 -6.02 61.40
C LYS A 126 66.61 -5.79 59.90
N ALA A 127 67.53 -6.24 59.06
CA ALA A 127 67.41 -6.13 57.61
C ALA A 127 66.17 -6.87 57.06
N ARG A 128 65.84 -8.05 57.62
CA ARG A 128 64.62 -8.79 57.26
C ARG A 128 63.36 -8.00 57.60
N ASN A 129 63.26 -7.45 58.80
CA ASN A 129 62.09 -6.68 59.21
C ASN A 129 61.93 -5.39 58.37
N GLU A 130 63.03 -4.70 58.03
CA GLU A 130 62.97 -3.53 57.14
C GLU A 130 62.54 -3.89 55.71
N LEU A 131 62.95 -5.06 55.21
CA LEU A 131 62.52 -5.55 53.91
C LEU A 131 61.03 -5.94 53.91
N GLU A 132 60.57 -6.65 54.95
CA GLU A 132 59.15 -7.01 55.13
C GLU A 132 58.26 -5.76 55.15
N ALA A 133 58.63 -4.72 55.92
CA ALA A 133 57.88 -3.47 55.96
C ALA A 133 57.82 -2.76 54.58
N LYS A 134 58.95 -2.72 53.85
CA LYS A 134 58.98 -2.15 52.49
C LYS A 134 58.15 -2.96 51.49
N VAL A 135 58.14 -4.29 51.62
CA VAL A 135 57.32 -5.17 50.77
C VAL A 135 55.85 -4.93 51.06
N GLU A 136 55.42 -4.89 52.33
CA GLU A 136 54.03 -4.58 52.70
C GLU A 136 53.59 -3.21 52.16
N GLU A 137 54.42 -2.17 52.32
CA GLU A 137 54.11 -0.83 51.82
C GLU A 137 53.96 -0.82 50.29
N ARG A 138 54.89 -1.43 49.55
CA ARG A 138 54.82 -1.52 48.09
C ARG A 138 53.63 -2.35 47.61
N THR A 139 53.33 -3.44 48.31
CA THR A 139 52.21 -4.32 47.95
C THR A 139 50.88 -3.62 48.19
N ALA A 140 50.74 -2.87 49.29
CA ALA A 140 49.56 -2.05 49.56
C ALA A 140 49.39 -0.93 48.52
N LYS A 141 50.49 -0.24 48.13
CA LYS A 141 50.45 0.79 47.09
C LYS A 141 50.06 0.22 45.72
N LEU A 142 50.60 -0.96 45.36
CA LEU A 142 50.28 -1.63 44.11
C LEU A 142 48.82 -2.13 44.09
N SER A 143 48.30 -2.64 45.22
CA SER A 143 46.90 -3.06 45.34
C SER A 143 45.94 -1.88 45.09
N ARG A 144 46.19 -0.73 45.72
CA ARG A 144 45.37 0.48 45.50
C ARG A 144 45.41 0.94 44.06
N ALA A 145 46.60 1.02 43.45
CA ALA A 145 46.72 1.40 42.04
C ALA A 145 46.02 0.41 41.09
N ASN A 146 46.06 -0.89 41.41
CA ASN A 146 45.37 -1.91 40.63
C ASN A 146 43.85 -1.79 40.78
N GLU A 147 43.34 -1.52 41.99
CA GLU A 147 41.92 -1.25 42.22
C GLU A 147 41.42 -0.02 41.46
N GLU A 148 42.18 1.09 41.47
CA GLU A 148 41.89 2.30 40.70
C GLU A 148 41.84 2.02 39.18
N LEU A 149 42.85 1.33 38.64
CA LEU A 149 42.90 0.96 37.22
C LEU A 149 41.75 0.03 36.81
N GLN A 150 41.37 -0.92 37.66
CA GLN A 150 40.22 -1.78 37.40
C GLN A 150 38.92 -0.97 37.34
N SER A 151 38.75 0.02 38.22
CA SER A 151 37.59 0.92 38.20
C SER A 151 37.54 1.74 36.90
N GLU A 152 38.66 2.34 36.48
CA GLU A 152 38.72 3.13 35.24
C GLU A 152 38.45 2.26 33.99
N ILE A 153 38.96 1.03 33.95
CA ILE A 153 38.68 0.07 32.86
C ILE A 153 37.20 -0.28 32.81
N ILE A 154 36.55 -0.51 33.96
CA ILE A 154 35.11 -0.81 34.03
C ILE A 154 34.30 0.39 33.55
N GLU A 155 34.64 1.61 33.99
CA GLU A 155 33.95 2.83 33.55
C GLU A 155 34.08 3.02 32.03
N ARG A 156 35.29 2.91 31.50
CA ARG A 156 35.56 3.03 30.07
C ARG A 156 34.82 1.98 29.25
N LYS A 157 34.85 0.71 29.67
CA LYS A 157 34.08 -0.36 29.01
C LYS A 157 32.58 -0.08 29.06
N SER A 158 32.06 0.45 30.16
CA SER A 158 30.64 0.80 30.28
C SER A 158 30.25 1.96 29.36
N ALA A 159 31.12 2.96 29.20
CA ALA A 159 30.92 4.08 28.29
C ALA A 159 31.00 3.64 26.82
N GLU A 160 32.00 2.84 26.46
CA GLU A 160 32.14 2.25 25.12
C GLU A 160 30.92 1.39 24.78
N GLU A 161 30.41 0.60 25.73
CA GLU A 161 29.23 -0.23 25.49
C GLU A 161 27.95 0.59 25.37
N LYS A 162 27.78 1.66 26.17
CA LYS A 162 26.66 2.61 26.02
C LYS A 162 26.66 3.28 24.65
N ILE A 163 27.82 3.73 24.18
CA ILE A 163 27.96 4.33 22.83
C ILE A 163 27.65 3.28 21.76
N ARG A 164 28.16 2.05 21.90
CA ARG A 164 27.90 0.96 20.96
C ARG A 164 26.41 0.63 20.86
N ARG A 165 25.73 0.47 22.01
CA ARG A 165 24.28 0.22 22.06
C ARG A 165 23.47 1.40 21.49
N GLY A 166 23.84 2.64 21.82
CA GLY A 166 23.20 3.83 21.28
C GLY A 166 23.33 3.94 19.76
N LYS A 167 24.53 3.70 19.21
CA LYS A 167 24.76 3.67 17.76
C LYS A 167 23.94 2.58 17.07
N ALA A 168 23.93 1.36 17.62
CA ALA A 168 23.16 0.25 17.06
C ALA A 168 21.64 0.53 17.07
N PHE A 169 21.13 1.09 18.17
CA PHE A 169 19.73 1.47 18.29
C PHE A 169 19.32 2.54 17.27
N LEU A 170 20.16 3.58 17.08
CA LEU A 170 19.93 4.61 16.08
C LEU A 170 19.98 4.07 14.65
N ALA A 171 20.95 3.20 14.34
CA ALA A 171 21.06 2.58 13.02
C ALA A 171 19.82 1.72 12.69
N GLU A 172 19.33 0.96 13.68
CA GLU A 172 18.12 0.16 13.50
C GLU A 172 16.87 1.03 13.35
N GLY A 173 16.74 2.10 14.15
CA GLY A 173 15.65 3.08 13.98
C GLY A 173 15.64 3.73 12.60
N GLN A 174 16.80 4.09 12.05
CA GLN A 174 16.94 4.61 10.68
C GLN A 174 16.50 3.58 9.64
N ARG A 175 16.88 2.32 9.82
CA ARG A 175 16.52 1.24 8.90
C ARG A 175 15.02 0.94 8.89
N ILE A 176 14.39 0.86 10.07
CA ILE A 176 12.95 0.62 10.20
C ILE A 176 12.16 1.77 9.58
N SER A 177 12.58 3.01 9.84
CA SER A 177 11.93 4.22 9.30
C SER A 177 12.32 4.56 7.87
N ARG A 178 13.18 3.76 7.21
CA ARG A 178 13.76 4.04 5.88
C ARG A 178 14.26 5.49 5.74
N THR A 179 14.91 5.97 6.80
CA THR A 179 15.35 7.36 6.93
C THR A 179 16.87 7.41 7.07
N GLY A 180 17.54 7.88 6.02
CA GLY A 180 18.98 8.11 6.01
C GLY A 180 19.33 9.49 6.54
N THR A 181 20.34 9.62 7.42
CA THR A 181 20.84 10.93 7.87
C THR A 181 22.09 11.31 7.11
N TRP A 182 22.25 12.60 6.86
CA TRP A 182 23.41 13.14 6.18
C TRP A 182 23.84 14.47 6.80
N SER A 183 25.12 14.79 6.65
CA SER A 183 25.64 16.13 6.88
C SER A 183 26.42 16.59 5.65
N TRP A 184 26.41 17.89 5.40
CA TRP A 184 27.09 18.51 4.27
C TRP A 184 27.73 19.81 4.74
N ASN A 185 29.06 19.91 4.64
CA ASN A 185 29.76 21.16 4.89
C ASN A 185 29.79 22.00 3.60
N VAL A 186 29.25 23.22 3.68
CA VAL A 186 28.99 24.07 2.51
C VAL A 186 30.30 24.55 1.87
N ALA A 187 31.29 24.93 2.68
CA ALA A 187 32.56 25.48 2.20
C ALA A 187 33.45 24.42 1.53
N SER A 188 33.49 23.21 2.07
CA SER A 188 34.37 22.13 1.59
C SER A 188 33.71 21.16 0.61
N GLY A 189 32.38 21.22 0.46
CA GLY A 189 31.60 20.24 -0.33
C GLY A 189 31.54 18.83 0.30
N LYS A 190 32.20 18.62 1.44
CA LYS A 190 32.28 17.30 2.08
C LYS A 190 30.93 16.90 2.64
N ALA A 191 30.42 15.75 2.20
CA ALA A 191 29.21 15.13 2.74
C ALA A 191 29.55 13.89 3.57
N THR A 192 28.80 13.65 4.66
CA THR A 192 28.85 12.42 5.45
C THR A 192 27.48 11.80 5.46
N TRP A 193 27.37 10.51 5.11
CA TRP A 193 26.10 9.79 5.02
C TRP A 193 26.06 8.65 6.05
N SER A 194 24.89 8.37 6.61
CA SER A 194 24.66 7.13 7.35
C SER A 194 24.55 5.93 6.41
N GLU A 195 24.71 4.72 6.94
CA GLU A 195 24.59 3.49 6.14
C GLU A 195 23.25 3.39 5.41
N GLU A 196 22.15 3.82 6.06
CA GLU A 196 20.82 3.80 5.44
C GLU A 196 20.71 4.82 4.31
N HIS A 197 21.37 5.98 4.41
CA HIS A 197 21.38 6.96 3.32
C HIS A 197 22.09 6.41 2.07
N TYR A 198 23.21 5.70 2.24
CA TYR A 198 23.85 4.98 1.13
C TYR A 198 22.89 3.97 0.48
N ARG A 199 22.14 3.20 1.27
CA ARG A 199 21.15 2.23 0.74
C ARG A 199 20.00 2.90 -0.02
N ILE A 200 19.48 4.03 0.48
CA ILE A 200 18.45 4.80 -0.23
C ILE A 200 18.94 5.19 -1.61
N PHE A 201 20.20 5.65 -1.70
CA PHE A 201 20.87 6.08 -2.94
C PHE A 201 21.45 4.92 -3.77
N GLY A 202 21.28 3.67 -3.36
CA GLY A 202 21.74 2.50 -4.13
C GLY A 202 23.25 2.26 -4.11
N PHE A 203 23.95 2.78 -3.10
CA PHE A 203 25.41 2.64 -2.96
C PHE A 203 25.81 1.76 -1.77
N ASP A 204 27.02 1.19 -1.84
CA ASP A 204 27.65 0.43 -0.77
C ASP A 204 28.44 1.38 0.16
N PRO A 205 28.10 1.46 1.47
CA PRO A 205 28.76 2.35 2.43
C PRO A 205 30.29 2.18 2.53
N GLY A 206 30.82 1.01 2.15
CA GLY A 206 32.25 0.71 2.22
C GLY A 206 33.03 0.98 0.93
N LYS A 207 32.36 1.21 -0.20
CA LYS A 207 33.01 1.34 -1.53
C LYS A 207 32.89 2.73 -2.11
N THR A 208 31.82 3.45 -1.78
CA THR A 208 31.53 4.75 -2.37
C THR A 208 31.80 5.85 -1.36
N LYS A 209 32.53 6.90 -1.77
CA LYS A 209 32.79 8.06 -0.93
C LYS A 209 31.68 9.09 -1.10
N SER A 210 31.00 9.46 -0.03
CA SER A 210 29.96 10.50 -0.05
C SER A 210 30.53 11.89 -0.36
N SER A 211 29.88 12.62 -1.26
CA SER A 211 30.14 14.03 -1.54
C SER A 211 28.85 14.72 -2.01
N PHE A 212 28.86 16.05 -2.04
CA PHE A 212 27.73 16.80 -2.58
C PHE A 212 27.57 16.60 -4.09
N GLU A 213 28.67 16.43 -4.82
CA GLU A 213 28.66 16.15 -6.26
C GLU A 213 27.99 14.81 -6.54
N LEU A 214 28.32 13.76 -5.77
CA LEU A 214 27.69 12.45 -5.90
C LEU A 214 26.17 12.51 -5.65
N PHE A 215 25.75 13.31 -4.66
CA PHE A 215 24.33 13.59 -4.44
C PHE A 215 23.69 14.19 -5.70
N MET A 216 24.27 15.26 -6.25
CA MET A 216 23.74 15.95 -7.44
C MET A 216 23.74 15.07 -8.69
N GLU A 217 24.72 14.18 -8.84
CA GLU A 217 24.79 13.20 -9.93
C GLU A 217 23.68 12.14 -9.82
N THR A 218 23.32 11.75 -8.59
CA THR A 218 22.27 10.75 -8.35
C THR A 218 20.86 11.34 -8.47
N VAL A 219 20.69 12.65 -8.27
CA VAL A 219 19.41 13.33 -8.52
C VAL A 219 19.03 13.21 -9.99
N HIS A 220 17.75 12.89 -10.24
CA HIS A 220 17.19 12.74 -11.59
C HIS A 220 17.49 13.99 -12.44
N PRO A 221 17.91 13.86 -13.71
CA PRO A 221 18.39 14.99 -14.52
C PRO A 221 17.44 16.20 -14.57
N GLU A 222 16.14 15.96 -14.63
CA GLU A 222 15.11 17.01 -14.64
C GLU A 222 15.00 17.78 -13.32
N ASP A 223 15.34 17.15 -12.20
CA ASP A 223 15.19 17.74 -10.86
C ASP A 223 16.45 18.50 -10.42
N ARG A 224 17.60 18.30 -11.09
CA ARG A 224 18.91 18.85 -10.68
C ARG A 224 18.93 20.38 -10.61
N SER A 225 18.37 21.05 -11.62
CA SER A 225 18.36 22.52 -11.69
C SER A 225 17.51 23.11 -10.56
N PHE A 226 16.33 22.54 -10.34
CA PHE A 226 15.42 22.89 -9.25
C PHE A 226 16.08 22.70 -7.88
N ILE A 227 16.68 21.54 -7.64
CA ILE A 227 17.34 21.24 -6.36
C ILE A 227 18.49 22.21 -6.10
N LYS A 228 19.36 22.43 -7.10
CA LYS A 228 20.49 23.36 -6.95
C LYS A 228 20.00 24.77 -6.58
N GLN A 229 19.02 25.30 -7.30
CA GLN A 229 18.45 26.61 -7.01
C GLN A 229 17.89 26.69 -5.58
N ARG A 230 17.12 25.69 -5.15
CA ARG A 230 16.52 25.68 -3.80
C ARG A 230 17.56 25.59 -2.69
N LEU A 231 18.66 24.88 -2.91
CA LEU A 231 19.77 24.80 -1.97
C LEU A 231 20.53 26.13 -1.89
N ASP A 232 20.81 26.78 -3.03
CA ASP A 232 21.46 28.10 -3.09
C ASP A 232 20.61 29.17 -2.39
N GLU A 233 19.29 29.15 -2.59
CA GLU A 233 18.33 30.00 -1.88
C GLU A 233 18.35 29.75 -0.37
N ALA A 234 18.34 28.48 0.05
CA ALA A 234 18.35 28.11 1.46
C ALA A 234 19.63 28.58 2.17
N ILE A 235 20.80 28.47 1.52
CA ILE A 235 22.08 28.98 2.03
C ILE A 235 22.02 30.50 2.18
N ARG A 236 21.60 31.21 1.13
CA ARG A 236 21.53 32.68 1.13
C ARG A 236 20.58 33.22 2.20
N GLU A 237 19.44 32.58 2.37
CA GLU A 237 18.40 32.95 3.34
C GLU A 237 18.64 32.34 4.74
N ARG A 238 19.69 31.52 4.89
CA ARG A 238 20.09 30.87 6.15
C ARG A 238 18.96 30.06 6.79
N ARG A 239 18.16 29.40 5.95
CA ARG A 239 16.99 28.61 6.39
C ARG A 239 17.13 27.14 6.06
N GLY A 240 16.27 26.35 6.69
CA GLY A 240 16.07 24.95 6.33
C GLY A 240 15.33 24.81 4.99
N PHE A 241 15.41 23.60 4.44
CA PHE A 241 14.63 23.19 3.27
C PHE A 241 13.92 21.87 3.53
N ASP A 242 12.87 21.63 2.76
CA ASP A 242 12.10 20.40 2.69
C ASP A 242 11.72 20.22 1.22
N LEU A 243 12.28 19.21 0.57
CA LEU A 243 12.22 19.02 -0.88
C LEU A 243 11.89 17.57 -1.20
N GLU A 244 10.93 17.37 -2.11
CA GLU A 244 10.65 16.07 -2.71
C GLU A 244 11.25 16.02 -4.11
N PHE A 245 12.00 14.97 -4.43
CA PHE A 245 12.67 14.82 -5.72
C PHE A 245 12.93 13.35 -6.05
N ARG A 246 13.33 13.10 -7.29
CA ARG A 246 13.62 11.78 -7.82
C ARG A 246 15.12 11.49 -7.79
N LEU A 247 15.48 10.27 -7.43
CA LEU A 247 16.82 9.70 -7.60
C LEU A 247 16.82 8.79 -8.82
N ALA A 248 17.84 8.91 -9.67
CA ALA A 248 18.15 7.97 -10.74
C ALA A 248 19.27 7.05 -10.25
N LEU A 249 18.90 5.84 -9.84
CA LEU A 249 19.83 4.89 -9.23
C LEU A 249 20.73 4.23 -10.28
N PRO A 250 21.90 3.68 -9.88
CA PRO A 250 22.83 3.02 -10.80
C PRO A 250 22.25 1.82 -11.57
N ASP A 251 21.23 1.16 -11.01
CA ASP A 251 20.50 0.05 -11.64
C ASP A 251 19.43 0.52 -12.64
N GLY A 252 19.26 1.84 -12.81
CA GLY A 252 18.26 2.47 -13.66
C GLY A 252 16.91 2.68 -12.98
N ALA A 253 16.73 2.25 -11.72
CA ALA A 253 15.48 2.46 -11.00
C ALA A 253 15.33 3.93 -10.56
N ILE A 254 14.10 4.41 -10.53
CA ILE A 254 13.75 5.74 -10.03
C ILE A 254 13.14 5.59 -8.63
N LYS A 255 13.67 6.34 -7.66
CA LYS A 255 13.08 6.47 -6.32
C LYS A 255 12.62 7.88 -6.05
N HIS A 256 11.48 8.03 -5.38
CA HIS A 256 11.04 9.31 -4.85
C HIS A 256 11.52 9.45 -3.40
N VAL A 257 12.18 10.55 -3.10
CA VAL A 257 12.70 10.81 -1.76
C VAL A 257 12.28 12.20 -1.28
N GLN A 258 12.13 12.34 0.04
CA GLN A 258 11.96 13.62 0.71
C GLN A 258 13.25 13.95 1.47
N GLY A 259 13.91 15.03 1.09
CA GLY A 259 15.10 15.55 1.76
C GLY A 259 14.77 16.75 2.63
N VAL A 260 15.05 16.65 3.92
CA VAL A 260 14.88 17.76 4.88
C VAL A 260 16.24 18.16 5.42
N GLY A 261 16.59 19.43 5.27
CA GLY A 261 17.85 20.00 5.75
C GLY A 261 17.62 21.12 6.75
N ARG A 262 18.49 21.18 7.77
CA ARG A 262 18.56 22.30 8.72
C ARG A 262 19.98 22.87 8.76
N PRO A 263 20.14 24.20 8.72
CA PRO A 263 21.46 24.83 8.75
C PRO A 263 22.04 24.77 10.17
N ALA A 264 23.33 24.48 10.26
CA ALA A 264 24.15 24.73 11.41
C ALA A 264 24.99 25.98 11.12
N LEU A 265 24.78 27.03 11.92
CA LEU A 265 25.46 28.31 11.76
C LEU A 265 26.83 28.27 12.44
N GLY A 266 27.84 28.80 11.75
CA GLY A 266 29.17 29.00 12.31
C GLY A 266 29.25 30.24 13.22
N PRO A 267 30.40 30.48 13.87
CA PRO A 267 30.59 31.62 14.78
C PRO A 267 30.38 33.00 14.14
N SER A 268 30.56 33.10 12.81
CA SER A 268 30.32 34.32 12.02
C SER A 268 28.85 34.57 11.68
N GLY A 269 27.94 33.66 12.03
CA GLY A 269 26.52 33.72 11.66
C GLY A 269 26.22 33.28 10.22
N GLU A 270 27.22 32.79 9.50
CA GLU A 270 27.06 32.15 8.18
C GLU A 270 26.75 30.66 8.32
N VAL A 271 26.21 30.04 7.26
CA VAL A 271 25.91 28.60 7.26
C VAL A 271 27.19 27.82 7.04
N ASP A 272 27.64 27.08 8.05
CA ASP A 272 28.85 26.25 7.96
C ASP A 272 28.51 24.86 7.38
N SER A 273 27.41 24.27 7.84
CA SER A 273 26.95 22.98 7.35
C SER A 273 25.44 22.84 7.38
N TYR A 274 24.93 21.87 6.64
CA TYR A 274 23.58 21.34 6.79
C TYR A 274 23.63 19.96 7.41
N ILE A 275 22.67 19.68 8.28
CA ILE A 275 22.38 18.35 8.79
C ILE A 275 20.93 18.04 8.43
N GLY A 276 20.68 16.84 7.95
CA GLY A 276 19.38 16.49 7.43
C GLY A 276 19.08 15.01 7.38
N THR A 277 17.86 14.73 6.94
CA THR A 277 17.35 13.40 6.68
C THR A 277 16.90 13.26 5.24
N THR A 278 16.89 12.04 4.75
CA THR A 278 16.27 11.65 3.50
C THR A 278 15.41 10.43 3.75
N VAL A 279 14.13 10.54 3.42
CA VAL A 279 13.14 9.47 3.57
C VAL A 279 12.76 8.95 2.20
N ASP A 280 12.73 7.62 2.02
CA ASP A 280 12.15 7.02 0.81
C ASP A 280 10.62 7.12 0.86
N ILE A 281 10.06 7.96 -0.02
CA ILE A 281 8.62 8.20 -0.13
C ILE A 281 8.01 7.53 -1.37
N SER A 282 8.74 6.62 -2.02
CA SER A 282 8.29 5.97 -3.26
C SER A 282 6.98 5.19 -3.07
N GLU A 283 6.78 4.57 -1.90
CA GLU A 283 5.53 3.88 -1.56
C GLU A 283 4.37 4.86 -1.38
N ARG A 284 4.62 5.98 -0.70
CA ARG A 284 3.64 7.06 -0.51
C ARG A 284 3.22 7.65 -1.86
N LYS A 285 4.19 7.97 -2.73
CA LYS A 285 3.94 8.54 -4.06
C LYS A 285 3.15 7.60 -4.97
N ARG A 286 3.44 6.29 -4.94
CA ARG A 286 2.65 5.30 -5.68
C ARG A 286 1.21 5.21 -5.16
N GLY A 287 0.99 5.29 -3.84
CA GLY A 287 -0.34 5.36 -3.26
C GLY A 287 -1.12 6.63 -3.67
N GLU A 288 -0.46 7.79 -3.64
CA GLU A 288 -1.02 9.06 -4.12
C GLU A 288 -1.41 8.97 -5.61
N ALA A 289 -0.55 8.39 -6.45
CA ALA A 289 -0.81 8.21 -7.88
C ALA A 289 -1.97 7.24 -8.15
N LEU A 290 -2.05 6.13 -7.41
CA LEU A 290 -3.17 5.18 -7.51
C LEU A 290 -4.49 5.89 -7.17
N PHE A 291 -4.56 6.61 -6.06
CA PHE A 291 -5.77 7.34 -5.66
C PHE A 291 -6.17 8.41 -6.68
N ALA A 292 -5.20 9.16 -7.21
CA ALA A 292 -5.47 10.13 -8.28
C ALA A 292 -5.98 9.45 -9.56
N GLY A 293 -5.43 8.29 -9.91
CA GLY A 293 -5.88 7.44 -11.01
C GLY A 293 -7.30 6.93 -10.82
N GLU A 294 -7.65 6.46 -9.62
CA GLU A 294 -9.02 6.03 -9.27
C GLU A 294 -10.02 7.16 -9.44
N LYS A 295 -9.71 8.36 -8.92
CA LYS A 295 -10.56 9.54 -9.08
C LYS A 295 -10.79 9.86 -10.56
N ARG A 296 -9.71 9.87 -11.35
CA ARG A 296 -9.79 10.11 -12.80
C ARG A 296 -10.68 9.07 -13.49
N LEU A 297 -10.56 7.80 -13.13
CA LEU A 297 -11.42 6.74 -13.69
C LEU A 297 -12.90 6.97 -13.37
N LEU A 298 -13.22 7.33 -12.13
CA LEU A 298 -14.60 7.64 -11.74
C LEU A 298 -15.15 8.85 -12.49
N GLU A 299 -14.34 9.89 -12.71
CA GLU A 299 -14.71 11.04 -13.55
C GLU A 299 -14.96 10.63 -15.01
N MET A 300 -14.12 9.77 -15.60
CA MET A 300 -14.32 9.25 -16.95
C MET A 300 -15.60 8.42 -17.07
N ILE A 301 -15.91 7.58 -16.08
CA ILE A 301 -17.16 6.81 -16.01
C ILE A 301 -18.37 7.76 -15.91
N ALA A 302 -18.28 8.80 -15.08
CA ALA A 302 -19.37 9.75 -14.88
C ALA A 302 -19.63 10.63 -16.12
N THR A 303 -18.59 10.95 -16.89
CA THR A 303 -18.66 11.80 -18.09
C THR A 303 -18.98 11.04 -19.39
N GLY A 304 -19.14 9.72 -19.32
CA GLY A 304 -19.53 8.90 -20.48
C GLY A 304 -18.40 8.66 -21.48
N VAL A 305 -17.15 8.64 -21.02
CA VAL A 305 -16.00 8.28 -21.88
C VAL A 305 -16.16 6.82 -22.36
N PRO A 306 -15.75 6.46 -23.59
CA PRO A 306 -15.91 5.10 -24.10
C PRO A 306 -15.30 4.04 -23.19
N LEU A 307 -16.02 2.95 -22.92
CA LEU A 307 -15.62 1.89 -22.00
C LEU A 307 -14.20 1.37 -22.26
N LYS A 308 -13.84 1.17 -23.53
CA LYS A 308 -12.50 0.72 -23.94
C LYS A 308 -11.39 1.65 -23.44
N GLU A 309 -11.61 2.96 -23.47
CA GLU A 309 -10.62 3.93 -23.01
C GLU A 309 -10.48 3.89 -21.49
N ILE A 310 -11.60 3.85 -20.76
CA ILE A 310 -11.64 3.70 -19.30
C ILE A 310 -10.87 2.46 -18.86
N LEU A 311 -11.15 1.31 -19.47
CA LEU A 311 -10.49 0.05 -19.11
C LEU A 311 -9.00 0.05 -19.47
N ASN A 312 -8.57 0.73 -20.53
CA ASN A 312 -7.15 0.88 -20.85
C ASN A 312 -6.42 1.78 -19.84
N VAL A 313 -7.03 2.90 -19.42
CA VAL A 313 -6.48 3.75 -18.37
C VAL A 313 -6.36 2.97 -17.06
N LEU A 314 -7.36 2.15 -16.72
CA LEU A 314 -7.27 1.27 -15.56
C LEU A 314 -6.07 0.32 -15.66
N CYS A 315 -5.87 -0.38 -16.78
CA CYS A 315 -4.68 -1.21 -16.97
C CYS A 315 -3.38 -0.42 -16.80
N GLN A 316 -3.27 0.78 -17.37
CA GLN A 316 -2.06 1.61 -17.25
C GLN A 316 -1.77 2.04 -15.82
N ILE A 317 -2.79 2.40 -15.03
CA ILE A 317 -2.62 2.76 -13.62
C ILE A 317 -2.02 1.59 -12.83
N ILE A 318 -2.48 0.36 -13.10
CA ILE A 318 -1.94 -0.85 -12.46
C ILE A 318 -0.47 -1.08 -12.86
N GLU A 319 -0.16 -0.94 -14.14
CA GLU A 319 1.19 -1.11 -14.69
C GLU A 319 2.17 -0.02 -14.21
N GLU A 320 1.69 1.21 -13.98
CA GLU A 320 2.48 2.31 -13.42
C GLU A 320 2.72 2.12 -11.92
N TYR A 321 1.72 1.63 -11.18
CA TYR A 321 1.85 1.31 -9.77
C TYR A 321 2.91 0.22 -9.53
N ARG A 322 2.95 -0.78 -10.41
CA ARG A 322 3.96 -1.84 -10.39
C ARG A 322 4.68 -1.99 -11.74
N PRO A 323 5.85 -1.35 -11.89
CA PRO A 323 6.71 -1.55 -13.06
C PRO A 323 7.06 -3.02 -13.26
N GLY A 324 6.94 -3.51 -14.50
CA GLY A 324 7.23 -4.90 -14.89
C GLY A 324 6.00 -5.80 -14.98
N THR A 325 4.88 -5.40 -14.36
CA THR A 325 3.58 -6.06 -14.50
C THR A 325 2.88 -5.63 -15.79
N LEU A 326 2.10 -6.55 -16.39
CA LEU A 326 1.20 -6.26 -17.50
C LEU A 326 -0.24 -6.57 -17.09
N ALA A 327 -1.20 -5.75 -17.48
CA ALA A 327 -2.61 -5.94 -17.15
C ALA A 327 -3.48 -6.10 -18.40
N SER A 328 -4.58 -6.86 -18.27
CA SER A 328 -5.65 -6.93 -19.28
C SER A 328 -7.03 -7.00 -18.67
N ILE A 329 -8.01 -6.55 -19.44
CA ILE A 329 -9.42 -6.81 -19.19
C ILE A 329 -10.02 -7.43 -20.45
N LEU A 330 -10.63 -8.60 -20.27
CA LEU A 330 -11.38 -9.29 -21.31
C LEU A 330 -12.86 -9.30 -20.93
N LEU A 331 -13.76 -9.08 -21.89
CA LEU A 331 -15.20 -9.08 -21.67
C LEU A 331 -15.86 -10.32 -22.28
N LEU A 332 -16.90 -10.82 -21.63
CA LEU A 332 -17.71 -11.92 -22.14
C LEU A 332 -18.37 -11.52 -23.47
N ARG A 333 -18.17 -12.34 -24.51
CA ARG A 333 -18.84 -12.14 -25.81
C ARG A 333 -20.30 -12.58 -25.74
N SER A 334 -21.09 -12.14 -26.71
CA SER A 334 -22.50 -12.49 -26.86
C SER A 334 -22.74 -13.99 -27.09
N ASP A 335 -21.71 -14.75 -27.50
CA ASP A 335 -21.79 -16.21 -27.63
C ASP A 335 -21.78 -16.95 -26.28
N GLY A 336 -21.36 -16.28 -25.20
CA GLY A 336 -21.20 -16.87 -23.87
C GLY A 336 -20.05 -17.87 -23.75
N LEU A 337 -19.26 -18.08 -24.81
CA LEU A 337 -18.23 -19.12 -24.90
C LEU A 337 -16.81 -18.54 -24.93
N HIS A 338 -16.64 -17.28 -25.33
CA HIS A 338 -15.33 -16.66 -25.47
C HIS A 338 -15.24 -15.31 -24.76
N LEU A 339 -14.00 -14.90 -24.48
CA LEU A 339 -13.66 -13.59 -23.94
C LEU A 339 -13.02 -12.73 -25.03
N ALA A 340 -13.49 -11.50 -25.23
CA ALA A 340 -12.91 -10.52 -26.15
C ALA A 340 -11.89 -9.64 -25.44
N SER A 341 -10.74 -9.37 -26.06
CA SER A 341 -9.70 -8.51 -25.48
C SER A 341 -10.09 -7.04 -25.66
N VAL A 342 -10.49 -6.38 -24.57
CA VAL A 342 -10.95 -4.98 -24.62
C VAL A 342 -9.87 -4.00 -24.17
N ALA A 343 -9.13 -4.35 -23.11
CA ALA A 343 -8.03 -3.54 -22.60
C ALA A 343 -6.79 -4.39 -22.32
N GLY A 344 -5.63 -3.78 -22.54
CA GLY A 344 -4.32 -4.41 -22.37
C GLY A 344 -3.27 -3.69 -23.23
N PRO A 345 -3.03 -2.39 -22.98
CA PRO A 345 -2.26 -1.55 -23.88
C PRO A 345 -0.79 -1.98 -23.99
N SER A 346 -0.21 -2.47 -22.89
CA SER A 346 1.18 -2.92 -22.84
C SER A 346 1.37 -4.41 -23.14
N LEU A 347 0.28 -5.15 -23.37
CA LEU A 347 0.38 -6.57 -23.72
C LEU A 347 0.83 -6.76 -25.18
N PRO A 348 1.70 -7.76 -25.45
CA PRO A 348 2.14 -8.09 -26.79
C PRO A 348 0.95 -8.32 -27.73
N LYS A 349 0.97 -7.67 -28.91
CA LYS A 349 -0.13 -7.75 -29.89
C LYS A 349 -0.45 -9.20 -30.30
N GLY A 350 0.58 -10.02 -30.52
CA GLY A 350 0.42 -11.45 -30.85
C GLY A 350 -0.32 -12.20 -29.75
N TRP A 351 0.08 -12.01 -28.49
CA TRP A 351 -0.61 -12.61 -27.34
C TRP A 351 -2.08 -12.17 -27.21
N ARG A 352 -2.38 -10.89 -27.47
CA ARG A 352 -3.78 -10.40 -27.45
C ARG A 352 -4.67 -11.07 -28.50
N GLN A 353 -4.12 -11.49 -29.64
CA GLN A 353 -4.88 -12.20 -30.66
C GLN A 353 -5.06 -13.69 -30.30
N GLU A 354 -4.05 -14.32 -29.70
CA GLU A 354 -4.15 -15.71 -29.25
C GLU A 354 -5.13 -15.87 -28.09
N MET A 355 -5.19 -14.90 -27.16
CA MET A 355 -6.11 -15.01 -26.03
C MET A 355 -7.59 -14.98 -26.42
N GLU A 356 -7.96 -14.34 -27.53
CA GLU A 356 -9.36 -14.27 -27.98
C GLU A 356 -9.87 -15.58 -28.58
N LYS A 357 -8.94 -16.49 -28.93
CA LYS A 357 -9.26 -17.83 -29.45
C LYS A 357 -9.54 -18.84 -28.33
N LEU A 358 -9.21 -18.50 -27.09
CA LEU A 358 -9.40 -19.37 -25.92
C LEU A 358 -10.90 -19.46 -25.56
N PRO A 359 -11.50 -20.66 -25.55
CA PRO A 359 -12.84 -20.82 -25.01
C PRO A 359 -12.84 -20.70 -23.49
N ILE A 360 -13.98 -20.36 -22.90
CA ILE A 360 -14.21 -20.43 -21.46
C ILE A 360 -14.36 -21.91 -21.07
N GLY A 361 -13.60 -22.36 -20.06
CA GLY A 361 -13.63 -23.76 -19.64
C GLY A 361 -12.74 -24.04 -18.43
N PRO A 362 -12.75 -25.29 -17.90
CA PRO A 362 -12.06 -25.62 -16.67
C PRO A 362 -10.52 -25.55 -16.76
N CYS A 363 -9.95 -25.74 -17.96
CA CYS A 363 -8.50 -25.70 -18.23
C CYS A 363 -8.17 -24.79 -19.44
N ALA A 364 -8.66 -23.54 -19.40
CA ALA A 364 -8.52 -22.58 -20.49
C ALA A 364 -7.59 -21.40 -20.11
N GLY A 365 -6.41 -21.73 -19.59
CA GLY A 365 -5.50 -20.75 -19.00
C GLY A 365 -6.13 -20.04 -17.79
N SER A 366 -5.55 -18.93 -17.36
CA SER A 366 -6.06 -18.22 -16.17
C SER A 366 -7.40 -17.53 -16.41
N CYS A 367 -7.54 -16.78 -17.50
CA CYS A 367 -8.73 -15.95 -17.76
C CYS A 367 -9.97 -16.81 -18.08
N GLY A 368 -9.85 -17.77 -18.99
CA GLY A 368 -10.97 -18.66 -19.35
C GLY A 368 -11.45 -19.48 -18.16
N THR A 369 -10.51 -20.01 -17.35
CA THR A 369 -10.87 -20.76 -16.14
C THR A 369 -11.47 -19.87 -15.03
N ALA A 370 -10.99 -18.64 -14.85
CA ALA A 370 -11.58 -17.70 -13.88
C ALA A 370 -13.03 -17.35 -14.25
N ALA A 371 -13.30 -17.11 -15.53
CA ALA A 371 -14.65 -16.91 -16.04
C ALA A 371 -15.53 -18.15 -15.84
N TYR A 372 -15.03 -19.34 -16.14
CA TYR A 372 -15.78 -20.60 -15.96
C TYR A 372 -16.14 -20.86 -14.48
N ARG A 373 -15.21 -20.62 -13.57
CA ARG A 373 -15.39 -20.90 -12.14
C ARG A 373 -16.15 -19.80 -11.39
N GLY A 374 -16.21 -18.58 -11.93
CA GLY A 374 -16.70 -17.42 -11.18
C GLY A 374 -15.87 -17.09 -9.93
N SER A 375 -14.62 -17.55 -9.85
CA SER A 375 -13.68 -17.26 -8.76
C SER A 375 -12.26 -17.01 -9.27
N ALA A 376 -11.41 -16.39 -8.44
CA ALA A 376 -10.04 -16.04 -8.79
C ALA A 376 -9.18 -17.27 -9.11
N VAL A 377 -8.27 -17.12 -10.07
CA VAL A 377 -7.31 -18.13 -10.52
C VAL A 377 -5.90 -17.55 -10.47
N ILE A 378 -5.03 -18.19 -9.68
CA ILE A 378 -3.64 -17.77 -9.50
C ILE A 378 -2.71 -18.84 -10.07
N VAL A 379 -2.04 -18.52 -11.16
CA VAL A 379 -1.00 -19.37 -11.77
C VAL A 379 0.37 -18.75 -11.47
N SER A 380 1.19 -19.49 -10.73
CA SER A 380 2.53 -19.02 -10.30
C SER A 380 3.63 -19.30 -11.31
N ASP A 381 3.46 -20.34 -12.14
CA ASP A 381 4.32 -20.64 -13.28
C ASP A 381 3.51 -21.28 -14.41
N ILE A 382 3.29 -20.52 -15.49
CA ILE A 382 2.56 -20.93 -16.69
C ILE A 382 3.19 -22.18 -17.33
N ALA A 383 4.51 -22.35 -17.24
CA ALA A 383 5.21 -23.45 -17.87
C ALA A 383 4.80 -24.82 -17.32
N THR A 384 4.40 -24.88 -16.04
CA THR A 384 4.13 -26.13 -15.33
C THR A 384 2.69 -26.29 -14.88
N ASP A 385 1.89 -25.22 -14.88
CA ASP A 385 0.56 -25.25 -14.30
C ASP A 385 -0.43 -26.09 -15.15
N PRO A 386 -1.26 -26.95 -14.51
CA PRO A 386 -2.25 -27.78 -15.20
C PRO A 386 -3.31 -26.99 -15.96
N LEU A 387 -3.64 -25.77 -15.54
CA LEU A 387 -4.61 -24.93 -16.25
C LEU A 387 -4.13 -24.50 -17.64
N TRP A 388 -2.83 -24.68 -17.91
CA TRP A 388 -2.17 -24.39 -19.17
C TRP A 388 -1.77 -25.66 -19.93
N GLU A 389 -2.44 -26.80 -19.68
CA GLU A 389 -2.11 -28.08 -20.33
C GLU A 389 -2.20 -28.06 -21.86
N VAL A 390 -3.01 -27.18 -22.45
CA VAL A 390 -3.10 -27.01 -23.90
C VAL A 390 -1.77 -26.46 -24.45
N PRO A 391 -0.97 -27.27 -25.18
CA PRO A 391 0.41 -26.93 -25.53
C PRO A 391 0.54 -25.63 -26.35
N GLU A 392 -0.39 -25.38 -27.26
CA GLU A 392 -0.40 -24.19 -28.13
C GLU A 392 -0.56 -22.91 -27.31
N HIS A 393 -1.48 -22.91 -26.34
CA HIS A 393 -1.74 -21.75 -25.48
C HIS A 393 -0.58 -21.46 -24.54
N ARG A 394 0.00 -22.52 -23.95
CA ARG A 394 1.19 -22.42 -23.11
C ARG A 394 2.38 -21.88 -23.90
N ALA A 395 2.65 -22.46 -25.07
CA ALA A 395 3.75 -22.04 -25.93
C ALA A 395 3.60 -20.58 -26.38
N ALA A 396 2.39 -20.15 -26.74
CA ALA A 396 2.10 -18.77 -27.09
C ALA A 396 2.40 -17.79 -25.95
N ALA A 397 1.93 -18.05 -24.74
CA ALA A 397 2.21 -17.20 -23.57
C ALA A 397 3.72 -17.12 -23.25
N LEU A 398 4.41 -18.26 -23.24
CA LEU A 398 5.84 -18.34 -22.95
C LEU A 398 6.69 -17.65 -24.02
N SER A 399 6.32 -17.76 -25.30
CA SER A 399 7.03 -17.09 -26.41
C SER A 399 7.03 -15.56 -26.29
N HIS A 400 6.05 -15.00 -25.58
CA HIS A 400 5.92 -13.58 -25.29
C HIS A 400 6.52 -13.17 -23.94
N GLY A 401 7.19 -14.11 -23.25
CA GLY A 401 7.90 -13.89 -21.99
C GLY A 401 6.99 -13.77 -20.78
N LEU A 402 5.77 -14.32 -20.83
CA LEU A 402 4.85 -14.37 -19.71
C LEU A 402 5.12 -15.64 -18.89
N ARG A 403 5.33 -15.50 -17.58
CA ARG A 403 5.68 -16.62 -16.69
C ARG A 403 4.68 -16.87 -15.59
N ALA A 404 3.97 -15.86 -15.10
CA ALA A 404 2.86 -16.05 -14.15
C ALA A 404 1.64 -15.25 -14.60
N SER A 405 0.45 -15.68 -14.19
CA SER A 405 -0.80 -15.03 -14.54
C SER A 405 -1.85 -15.18 -13.45
N TRP A 406 -2.45 -14.07 -13.02
CA TRP A 406 -3.42 -14.01 -11.94
C TRP A 406 -4.69 -13.35 -12.46
N SER A 407 -5.79 -14.10 -12.52
CA SER A 407 -7.03 -13.63 -13.12
C SER A 407 -8.18 -13.66 -12.12
N ASN A 408 -8.90 -12.55 -12.04
CA ASN A 408 -10.13 -12.42 -11.28
C ASN A 408 -11.31 -12.27 -12.24
N PRO A 409 -12.43 -12.97 -12.00
CA PRO A 409 -13.65 -12.72 -12.73
C PRO A 409 -14.24 -11.39 -12.31
N ILE A 410 -14.68 -10.63 -13.30
CA ILE A 410 -15.48 -9.42 -13.09
C ILE A 410 -16.93 -9.90 -13.02
N LEU A 411 -17.49 -9.95 -11.82
CA LEU A 411 -18.87 -10.34 -11.59
C LEU A 411 -19.76 -9.10 -11.55
N SER A 412 -20.97 -9.20 -12.11
CA SER A 412 -22.00 -8.17 -11.93
C SER A 412 -22.49 -8.13 -10.49
N SER A 413 -23.24 -7.09 -10.15
CA SER A 413 -24.00 -7.00 -8.90
C SER A 413 -24.94 -8.20 -8.66
N GLU A 414 -25.37 -8.89 -9.71
CA GLU A 414 -26.18 -10.12 -9.65
C GLU A 414 -25.35 -11.42 -9.60
N GLY A 415 -24.02 -11.33 -9.61
CA GLY A 415 -23.12 -12.50 -9.61
C GLY A 415 -22.90 -13.14 -10.97
N LYS A 416 -23.33 -12.52 -12.08
CA LYS A 416 -23.07 -13.01 -13.44
C LYS A 416 -21.68 -12.59 -13.91
N VAL A 417 -21.00 -13.45 -14.68
CA VAL A 417 -19.67 -13.13 -15.24
C VAL A 417 -19.82 -12.10 -16.36
N LEU A 418 -19.18 -10.94 -16.19
CA LEU A 418 -19.10 -9.88 -17.20
C LEU A 418 -17.82 -9.99 -18.04
N GLY A 419 -16.77 -10.56 -17.45
CA GLY A 419 -15.44 -10.64 -18.03
C GLY A 419 -14.41 -11.09 -17.01
N THR A 420 -13.13 -10.86 -17.30
CA THR A 420 -12.02 -11.10 -16.38
C THR A 420 -11.02 -9.96 -16.42
N PHE A 421 -10.46 -9.64 -15.26
CA PHE A 421 -9.27 -8.84 -15.10
C PHE A 421 -8.09 -9.79 -14.87
N CYS A 422 -6.96 -9.55 -15.52
CA CYS A 422 -5.78 -10.40 -15.37
C CYS A 422 -4.51 -9.58 -15.29
N ILE A 423 -3.62 -10.02 -14.41
CA ILE A 423 -2.25 -9.54 -14.26
C ILE A 423 -1.29 -10.62 -14.76
N TYR A 424 -0.29 -10.23 -15.53
CA TYR A 424 0.80 -11.08 -15.98
C TYR A 424 2.15 -10.58 -15.46
N GLU A 425 3.01 -11.53 -15.12
CA GLU A 425 4.39 -11.28 -14.68
C GLU A 425 5.37 -12.00 -15.61
N ARG A 426 6.55 -11.40 -15.79
CA ARG A 426 7.65 -11.99 -16.57
C ARG A 426 8.48 -13.01 -15.80
N GLU A 427 8.24 -13.11 -14.50
CA GLU A 427 8.92 -14.03 -13.59
C GLU A 427 7.92 -14.97 -12.90
N THR A 428 8.41 -16.13 -12.46
CA THR A 428 7.61 -17.08 -11.68
C THR A 428 7.36 -16.53 -10.29
N ARG A 429 6.11 -16.27 -9.94
CA ARG A 429 5.77 -15.58 -8.69
C ARG A 429 4.33 -15.81 -8.25
N ARG A 430 4.13 -15.75 -6.92
CA ARG A 430 2.81 -15.62 -6.28
C ARG A 430 2.48 -14.17 -5.92
N PRO A 431 1.19 -13.77 -5.97
CA PRO A 431 0.77 -12.45 -5.56
C PRO A 431 1.05 -12.27 -4.05
N SER A 432 1.54 -11.09 -3.69
CA SER A 432 1.59 -10.62 -2.30
C SER A 432 0.22 -10.15 -1.83
N ALA A 433 0.06 -9.91 -0.53
CA ALA A 433 -1.20 -9.36 0.02
C ALA A 433 -1.60 -8.04 -0.67
N HIS A 434 -0.61 -7.20 -0.98
CA HIS A 434 -0.84 -5.94 -1.67
C HIS A 434 -1.29 -6.12 -3.13
N ASP A 435 -0.81 -7.18 -3.81
CA ASP A 435 -1.25 -7.50 -5.17
C ASP A 435 -2.71 -7.92 -5.21
N LEU A 436 -3.12 -8.71 -4.21
CA LEU A 436 -4.51 -9.14 -4.08
C LEU A 436 -5.45 -7.94 -3.87
N GLU A 437 -5.06 -6.99 -3.01
CA GLU A 437 -5.82 -5.76 -2.77
C GLU A 437 -5.94 -4.92 -4.06
N LEU A 438 -4.84 -4.79 -4.81
CA LEU A 438 -4.82 -4.06 -6.08
C LEU A 438 -5.72 -4.72 -7.14
N ILE A 439 -5.65 -6.05 -7.27
CA ILE A 439 -6.49 -6.83 -8.18
C ILE A 439 -7.97 -6.66 -7.83
N GLU A 440 -8.31 -6.70 -6.55
CA GLU A 440 -9.69 -6.57 -6.07
C GLU A 440 -10.25 -5.17 -6.39
N LYS A 441 -9.49 -4.11 -6.12
CA LYS A 441 -9.86 -2.73 -6.49
C LYS A 441 -10.03 -2.55 -7.99
N ALA A 442 -9.08 -3.06 -8.80
CA ALA A 442 -9.16 -2.98 -10.26
C ALA A 442 -10.40 -3.72 -10.79
N THR A 443 -10.67 -4.92 -10.28
CA THR A 443 -11.84 -5.72 -10.65
C THR A 443 -13.14 -4.98 -10.31
N TYR A 444 -13.20 -4.32 -9.14
CA TYR A 444 -14.34 -3.51 -8.72
C TYR A 444 -14.59 -2.31 -9.65
N LEU A 445 -13.54 -1.55 -9.98
CA LEU A 445 -13.66 -0.39 -10.88
C LEU A 445 -14.07 -0.80 -12.29
N ALA A 446 -13.50 -1.89 -12.80
CA ALA A 446 -13.90 -2.45 -14.08
C ALA A 446 -15.38 -2.85 -14.08
N ARG A 447 -15.87 -3.51 -13.01
CA ARG A 447 -17.29 -3.85 -12.85
C ARG A 447 -18.17 -2.60 -12.93
N VAL A 448 -17.85 -1.56 -12.18
CA VAL A 448 -18.64 -0.31 -12.16
C VAL A 448 -18.69 0.32 -13.56
N ALA A 449 -17.56 0.39 -14.25
CA ALA A 449 -17.50 0.92 -15.62
C ALA A 449 -18.36 0.09 -16.59
N ILE A 450 -18.26 -1.24 -16.53
CA ILE A 450 -18.99 -2.14 -17.44
C ILE A 450 -20.50 -2.10 -17.17
N GLU A 451 -20.94 -2.13 -15.91
CA GLU A 451 -22.36 -2.05 -15.56
C GLU A 451 -22.96 -0.70 -15.99
N ARG A 452 -22.21 0.40 -15.81
CA ARG A 452 -22.65 1.73 -16.25
C ARG A 452 -22.80 1.84 -17.76
N ASP A 453 -21.84 1.29 -18.51
CA ASP A 453 -21.86 1.27 -19.99
C ASP A 453 -23.02 0.42 -20.53
N ARG A 454 -23.23 -0.78 -19.98
CA ARG A 454 -24.35 -1.64 -20.36
C ARG A 454 -25.70 -1.02 -20.04
N ALA A 455 -25.86 -0.42 -18.85
CA ALA A 455 -27.10 0.25 -18.49
C ALA A 455 -27.42 1.43 -19.42
N GLU A 456 -26.40 2.15 -19.89
CA GLU A 456 -26.58 3.24 -20.87
C GLU A 456 -26.98 2.71 -22.24
N ALA A 457 -26.31 1.66 -22.72
CA ALA A 457 -26.63 1.03 -23.99
C ALA A 457 -28.05 0.44 -23.99
N ASP A 458 -28.45 -0.21 -22.89
CA ASP A 458 -29.79 -0.76 -22.71
C ASP A 458 -30.85 0.34 -22.67
N LEU A 459 -30.60 1.44 -21.96
CA LEU A 459 -31.49 2.60 -21.93
C LEU A 459 -31.66 3.19 -23.33
N ARG A 460 -30.55 3.44 -24.03
CA ARG A 460 -30.57 3.97 -25.40
C ARG A 460 -31.33 3.07 -26.36
N THR A 461 -31.07 1.77 -26.33
CA THR A 461 -31.76 0.78 -27.17
C THR A 461 -33.26 0.76 -26.87
N SER A 462 -33.63 0.86 -25.59
CA SER A 462 -35.02 0.94 -25.15
C SER A 462 -35.69 2.22 -25.63
N GLU A 463 -35.04 3.38 -25.51
CA GLU A 463 -35.53 4.67 -26.00
C GLU A 463 -35.75 4.68 -27.52
N GLU A 464 -34.78 4.16 -28.29
CA GLU A 464 -34.88 4.01 -29.75
C GLU A 464 -36.08 3.11 -30.11
N LYS A 465 -36.22 1.96 -29.45
CA LYS A 465 -37.36 1.06 -29.63
C LYS A 465 -38.71 1.74 -29.34
N TYR A 466 -38.83 2.52 -28.27
CA TYR A 466 -40.07 3.23 -27.97
C TYR A 466 -40.37 4.33 -28.99
N ARG A 467 -39.34 5.06 -29.45
CA ARG A 467 -39.48 6.07 -30.50
C ARG A 467 -39.99 5.44 -31.80
N ASP A 468 -39.44 4.30 -32.20
CA ASP A 468 -39.86 3.59 -33.40
C ASP A 468 -41.31 3.10 -33.30
N LEU A 469 -41.73 2.57 -32.15
CA LEU A 469 -43.12 2.17 -31.90
C LEU A 469 -44.10 3.35 -32.00
N ILE A 470 -43.75 4.50 -31.42
CA ILE A 470 -44.57 5.71 -31.50
C ILE A 470 -44.67 6.21 -32.94
N ASN A 471 -43.55 6.20 -33.67
CA ASN A 471 -43.49 6.69 -35.05
C ASN A 471 -44.19 5.77 -36.06
N ALA A 472 -44.23 4.46 -35.79
CA ALA A 472 -44.92 3.48 -36.62
C ALA A 472 -46.46 3.47 -36.44
N SER A 473 -46.98 4.14 -35.40
CA SER A 473 -48.43 4.22 -35.15
C SER A 473 -49.15 4.96 -36.28
N PRO A 474 -50.25 4.42 -36.84
CA PRO A 474 -51.08 5.11 -37.83
C PRO A 474 -51.94 6.22 -37.22
N ASP A 475 -52.25 6.11 -35.92
CA ASP A 475 -52.97 7.15 -35.18
C ASP A 475 -52.00 8.23 -34.70
N ALA A 476 -52.47 9.47 -34.65
CA ALA A 476 -51.69 10.59 -34.16
C ALA A 476 -51.50 10.49 -32.64
N ILE A 477 -50.27 10.37 -32.19
CA ILE A 477 -49.91 10.31 -30.77
C ILE A 477 -49.21 11.62 -30.41
N CYS A 478 -49.73 12.30 -29.40
CA CYS A 478 -49.10 13.50 -28.87
C CYS A 478 -49.12 13.55 -27.35
N VAL A 479 -48.15 14.29 -26.82
CA VAL A 479 -48.04 14.63 -25.40
C VAL A 479 -48.19 16.13 -25.27
N LEU A 480 -49.02 16.56 -24.34
CA LEU A 480 -49.28 17.95 -23.99
C LEU A 480 -48.77 18.24 -22.58
N ASP A 481 -48.31 19.47 -22.32
CA ASP A 481 -47.99 19.93 -20.97
C ASP A 481 -49.23 20.38 -20.18
N ALA A 482 -49.01 20.90 -18.97
CA ALA A 482 -50.08 21.38 -18.09
C ALA A 482 -50.83 22.60 -18.67
N ASP A 483 -50.19 23.38 -19.54
CA ASP A 483 -50.77 24.51 -20.26
C ASP A 483 -51.39 24.09 -21.59
N SER A 484 -51.49 22.78 -21.84
CA SER A 484 -52.07 22.18 -23.05
C SER A 484 -51.31 22.52 -24.33
N LYS A 485 -50.01 22.76 -24.23
CA LYS A 485 -49.12 22.94 -25.38
C LYS A 485 -48.51 21.63 -25.81
N TRP A 486 -48.22 21.48 -27.10
CA TRP A 486 -47.59 20.27 -27.62
C TRP A 486 -46.14 20.15 -27.14
N VAL A 487 -45.80 19.00 -26.57
CA VAL A 487 -44.45 18.64 -26.10
C VAL A 487 -43.84 17.56 -26.98
N LEU A 488 -44.67 16.67 -27.51
CA LEU A 488 -44.27 15.62 -28.44
C LEU A 488 -45.42 15.36 -29.42
N VAL A 489 -45.08 15.12 -30.68
CA VAL A 489 -46.03 14.69 -31.71
C VAL A 489 -45.34 13.69 -32.64
N ASN A 490 -45.99 12.57 -32.94
CA ASN A 490 -45.47 11.59 -33.89
C ASN A 490 -45.74 12.00 -35.35
N PRO A 491 -45.13 11.35 -36.35
CA PRO A 491 -45.34 11.64 -37.77
C PRO A 491 -46.80 11.61 -38.23
N ALA A 492 -47.63 10.72 -37.68
CA ALA A 492 -49.06 10.68 -37.98
C ALA A 492 -49.78 11.95 -37.49
N GLY A 493 -49.41 12.50 -36.34
CA GLY A 493 -49.93 13.77 -35.82
C GLY A 493 -49.53 14.98 -36.65
N ILE A 494 -48.28 15.04 -37.12
CA ILE A 494 -47.79 16.07 -38.04
C ILE A 494 -48.63 16.06 -39.33
N LYS A 495 -48.84 14.87 -39.91
CA LYS A 495 -49.67 14.67 -41.10
C LYS A 495 -51.13 15.04 -40.86
N LEU A 496 -51.71 14.67 -39.72
CA LEU A 496 -53.08 15.01 -39.36
C LEU A 496 -53.27 16.52 -39.20
N ALA A 497 -52.34 17.20 -38.54
CA ALA A 497 -52.39 18.64 -38.32
C ALA A 497 -52.13 19.47 -39.59
N GLY A 498 -51.38 18.92 -40.55
CA GLY A 498 -50.95 19.64 -41.74
C GLY A 498 -49.97 20.78 -41.44
N ARG A 499 -49.16 20.62 -40.39
CA ARG A 499 -48.18 21.60 -39.89
C ARG A 499 -46.86 20.89 -39.63
N LEU A 500 -45.75 21.62 -39.72
CA LEU A 500 -44.43 21.10 -39.35
C LEU A 500 -44.34 20.87 -37.83
N GLU A 501 -43.50 19.93 -37.40
CA GLU A 501 -43.29 19.62 -35.98
C GLU A 501 -42.90 20.86 -35.18
N GLU A 502 -41.94 21.63 -35.69
CA GLU A 502 -41.42 22.86 -35.08
C GLU A 502 -42.48 23.94 -34.87
N GLU A 503 -43.53 23.96 -35.71
CA GLU A 503 -44.66 24.88 -35.52
C GLU A 503 -45.65 24.38 -34.47
N LEU A 504 -45.75 23.06 -34.29
CA LEU A 504 -46.67 22.42 -33.37
C LEU A 504 -46.12 22.45 -31.95
N ILE A 505 -44.85 22.08 -31.76
CA ILE A 505 -44.20 22.06 -30.45
C ILE A 505 -44.26 23.46 -29.82
N GLY A 506 -44.80 23.53 -28.59
CA GLY A 506 -45.02 24.77 -27.85
C GLY A 506 -46.27 25.57 -28.26
N SER A 507 -46.95 25.25 -29.37
CA SER A 507 -48.23 25.86 -29.73
C SER A 507 -49.37 25.28 -28.88
N SER A 508 -50.52 25.94 -28.84
CA SER A 508 -51.66 25.43 -28.08
C SER A 508 -52.40 24.33 -28.84
N VAL A 509 -52.85 23.28 -28.14
CA VAL A 509 -53.75 22.27 -28.73
C VAL A 509 -55.10 22.88 -29.11
N THR A 510 -55.51 23.98 -28.46
CA THR A 510 -56.79 24.67 -28.71
C THR A 510 -56.87 25.25 -30.12
N ASP A 511 -55.74 25.49 -30.78
CA ASP A 511 -55.70 25.98 -32.17
C ASP A 511 -56.27 24.95 -33.16
N THR A 512 -56.40 23.69 -32.73
CA THR A 512 -57.00 22.61 -33.52
C THR A 512 -58.49 22.42 -33.26
N TYR A 513 -59.10 23.24 -32.41
CA TYR A 513 -60.53 23.22 -32.14
C TYR A 513 -61.28 24.15 -33.08
N VAL A 514 -62.47 23.75 -33.50
CA VAL A 514 -63.40 24.67 -34.16
C VAL A 514 -63.94 25.69 -33.13
N PRO A 515 -64.21 26.95 -33.52
CA PRO A 515 -64.67 28.01 -32.61
C PRO A 515 -65.84 27.61 -31.70
N GLU A 516 -66.78 26.84 -32.24
CA GLU A 516 -67.99 26.41 -31.52
C GLU A 516 -67.69 25.37 -30.43
N GLU A 517 -66.61 24.59 -30.55
CA GLU A 517 -66.25 23.51 -29.62
C GLU A 517 -65.20 23.94 -28.56
N LEU A 518 -64.68 25.16 -28.63
CA LEU A 518 -63.65 25.65 -27.69
C LEU A 518 -64.11 25.64 -26.23
N HIS A 519 -65.39 25.89 -25.97
CA HIS A 519 -65.94 25.85 -24.60
C HIS A 519 -65.84 24.45 -23.98
N LEU A 520 -66.01 23.38 -24.79
CA LEU A 520 -65.92 21.99 -24.35
C LEU A 520 -64.50 21.59 -23.92
N PHE A 521 -63.48 22.36 -24.32
CA PHE A 521 -62.10 22.08 -23.94
C PHE A 521 -61.93 22.11 -22.43
N ARG A 522 -62.51 23.11 -21.75
CA ARG A 522 -62.42 23.26 -20.29
C ARG A 522 -63.07 22.07 -19.58
N ASP A 523 -64.28 21.71 -19.98
CA ASP A 523 -65.03 20.60 -19.41
C ASP A 523 -64.28 19.27 -19.57
N ARG A 524 -63.61 19.07 -20.71
CA ARG A 524 -62.79 17.89 -20.99
C ARG A 524 -61.55 17.81 -20.09
N ILE A 525 -60.90 18.93 -19.79
CA ILE A 525 -59.77 18.96 -18.85
C ILE A 525 -60.23 18.66 -17.42
N GLU A 526 -61.39 19.18 -16.99
CA GLU A 526 -61.96 18.86 -15.68
C GLU A 526 -62.34 17.37 -15.58
N LYS A 527 -62.98 16.84 -16.63
CA LYS A 527 -63.30 15.42 -16.73
C LYS A 527 -62.05 14.53 -16.69
N LEU A 528 -60.97 14.94 -17.36
CA LEU A 528 -59.69 14.22 -17.31
C LEU A 528 -59.14 14.16 -15.88
N LYS A 529 -59.24 15.26 -15.12
CA LYS A 529 -58.80 15.30 -13.71
C LYS A 529 -59.64 14.38 -12.81
N ALA A 530 -60.92 14.20 -13.12
CA ALA A 530 -61.83 13.34 -12.37
C ALA A 530 -61.68 11.85 -12.72
N GLU A 531 -61.62 11.50 -14.00
CA GLU A 531 -61.67 10.10 -14.49
C GLU A 531 -60.30 9.51 -14.86
N GLY A 532 -59.26 10.34 -14.97
CA GLY A 532 -57.90 9.94 -15.33
C GLY A 532 -57.68 9.64 -16.82
N SER A 533 -58.66 9.06 -17.51
CA SER A 533 -58.67 8.88 -18.96
C SER A 533 -60.08 8.71 -19.53
N PHE A 534 -60.35 9.24 -20.72
CA PHE A 534 -61.62 9.02 -21.42
C PHE A 534 -61.48 9.24 -22.93
N ARG A 535 -62.49 8.80 -23.68
CA ARG A 535 -62.59 8.96 -25.13
C ARG A 535 -63.76 9.85 -25.51
N PHE A 536 -63.61 10.63 -26.57
CA PHE A 536 -64.65 11.48 -27.12
C PHE A 536 -64.43 11.75 -28.59
N GLU A 537 -65.50 12.07 -29.31
CA GLU A 537 -65.41 12.57 -30.69
C GLU A 537 -65.40 14.10 -30.68
N ARG A 538 -64.66 14.68 -31.62
CA ARG A 538 -64.66 16.13 -31.86
C ARG A 538 -64.33 16.46 -33.31
N LYS A 539 -64.49 17.72 -33.68
CA LYS A 539 -63.99 18.26 -34.95
C LYS A 539 -62.55 18.74 -34.77
N PHE A 540 -61.66 18.29 -35.67
CA PHE A 540 -60.28 18.72 -35.75
C PHE A 540 -60.14 19.75 -36.87
N LEU A 541 -59.72 20.96 -36.51
CA LEU A 541 -59.47 22.05 -37.46
C LEU A 541 -58.00 22.03 -37.90
N ARG A 542 -57.76 21.87 -39.20
CA ARG A 542 -56.44 22.00 -39.82
C ARG A 542 -56.11 23.46 -40.13
N LYS A 543 -54.81 23.77 -40.31
CA LYS A 543 -54.33 25.12 -40.68
C LYS A 543 -54.91 25.64 -42.01
N ASN A 544 -55.23 24.75 -42.95
CA ASN A 544 -55.87 25.08 -44.22
C ASN A 544 -57.39 25.33 -44.11
N GLY A 545 -57.97 25.24 -42.91
CA GLY A 545 -59.41 25.39 -42.67
C GLY A 545 -60.23 24.12 -42.83
N GLU A 546 -59.63 23.00 -43.23
CA GLU A 546 -60.31 21.71 -43.36
C GLU A 546 -60.71 21.17 -41.97
N VAL A 547 -61.94 20.65 -41.88
CA VAL A 547 -62.48 20.08 -40.65
C VAL A 547 -62.58 18.57 -40.77
N ILE A 548 -61.90 17.86 -39.88
CA ILE A 548 -61.82 16.40 -39.88
C ILE A 548 -62.48 15.85 -38.63
N PRO A 549 -63.44 14.92 -38.74
CA PRO A 549 -63.98 14.23 -37.57
C PRO A 549 -62.89 13.32 -36.99
N VAL A 550 -62.60 13.49 -35.70
CA VAL A 550 -61.61 12.69 -34.97
C VAL A 550 -62.20 12.09 -33.70
N GLU A 551 -61.74 10.89 -33.36
CA GLU A 551 -61.90 10.31 -32.04
C GLU A 551 -60.61 10.58 -31.25
N VAL A 552 -60.74 11.17 -30.06
CA VAL A 552 -59.62 11.50 -29.18
C VAL A 552 -59.70 10.62 -27.95
N SER A 553 -58.65 9.87 -27.69
CA SER A 553 -58.41 9.20 -26.41
C SER A 553 -57.44 10.04 -25.60
N LEU A 554 -57.91 10.63 -24.51
CA LEU A 554 -57.14 11.52 -23.66
C LEU A 554 -56.86 10.82 -22.31
N ALA A 555 -55.60 10.79 -21.91
CA ALA A 555 -55.15 10.15 -20.66
C ALA A 555 -54.12 11.01 -19.93
N ALA A 556 -54.18 11.05 -18.60
CA ALA A 556 -53.18 11.73 -17.79
C ALA A 556 -51.88 10.92 -17.72
N LEU A 557 -50.75 11.56 -18.03
CA LEU A 557 -49.40 11.02 -17.88
C LEU A 557 -48.68 11.74 -16.74
N ARG A 558 -48.17 11.00 -15.74
CA ARG A 558 -47.34 11.48 -14.61
C ARG A 558 -47.51 12.98 -14.27
N GLY A 559 -48.57 13.32 -13.54
CA GLY A 559 -48.75 14.55 -12.76
C GLY A 559 -48.91 15.88 -13.51
N ARG A 560 -48.33 16.06 -14.70
CA ARG A 560 -48.37 17.35 -15.45
C ARG A 560 -48.41 17.21 -16.98
N TYR A 561 -48.44 15.99 -17.51
CA TYR A 561 -48.53 15.76 -18.95
C TYR A 561 -49.84 15.05 -19.29
N TYR A 562 -50.32 15.27 -20.50
CA TYR A 562 -51.51 14.61 -21.03
C TYR A 562 -51.17 13.93 -22.34
N GLN A 563 -51.49 12.65 -22.49
CA GLN A 563 -51.38 11.95 -23.75
C GLN A 563 -52.70 12.02 -24.49
N ALA A 564 -52.68 12.45 -25.75
CA ALA A 564 -53.80 12.33 -26.65
C ALA A 564 -53.43 11.41 -27.82
N ILE A 565 -54.27 10.39 -28.04
CA ILE A 565 -54.26 9.60 -29.26
C ILE A 565 -55.45 10.07 -30.08
N ILE A 566 -55.18 10.60 -31.27
CA ILE A 566 -56.17 11.21 -32.15
C ILE A 566 -56.28 10.34 -33.40
N ARG A 567 -57.47 9.77 -33.60
CA ARG A 567 -57.78 8.89 -34.72
C ARG A 567 -58.68 9.62 -35.70
N ASP A 568 -58.27 9.66 -36.97
CA ASP A 568 -59.15 10.12 -38.05
C ASP A 568 -60.26 9.09 -38.27
N ILE A 569 -61.51 9.50 -38.07
CA ILE A 569 -62.70 8.65 -38.20
C ILE A 569 -63.54 9.03 -39.42
N SER A 570 -62.99 9.78 -40.38
CA SER A 570 -63.71 10.21 -41.60
C SER A 570 -64.31 9.04 -42.36
N GLN A 571 -63.52 7.97 -42.55
CA GLN A 571 -63.98 6.75 -43.23
C GLN A 571 -65.08 6.04 -42.43
N ARG A 572 -64.98 6.02 -41.10
CA ARG A 572 -66.02 5.44 -40.22
C ARG A 572 -67.32 6.23 -40.35
N LYS A 573 -67.26 7.56 -40.24
CA LYS A 573 -68.44 8.45 -40.33
C LYS A 573 -69.12 8.37 -41.70
N ARG A 574 -68.38 8.26 -42.81
CA ARG A 574 -68.97 8.06 -44.14
C ARG A 574 -69.74 6.75 -44.25
N ARG A 575 -69.19 5.65 -43.72
CA ARG A 575 -69.86 4.34 -43.70
C ARG A 575 -71.10 4.33 -42.81
N GLU A 576 -71.02 4.94 -41.62
CA GLU A 576 -72.17 5.09 -40.72
C GLU A 576 -73.28 5.93 -41.37
N ALA A 577 -72.93 7.03 -42.03
CA ALA A 577 -73.88 7.88 -42.75
C ALA A 577 -74.55 7.13 -43.93
N LEU A 578 -73.79 6.36 -44.70
CA LEU A 578 -74.31 5.53 -45.78
C LEU A 578 -75.32 4.50 -45.26
N LEU A 579 -74.96 3.73 -44.25
CA LEU A 579 -75.84 2.72 -43.65
C LEU A 579 -77.11 3.35 -43.04
N ALA A 580 -76.97 4.50 -42.37
CA ALA A 580 -78.12 5.22 -41.83
C ALA A 580 -79.05 5.72 -42.94
N GLY A 581 -78.47 6.17 -44.07
CA GLY A 581 -79.20 6.55 -45.27
C GLY A 581 -79.93 5.38 -45.92
N GLU A 582 -79.24 4.25 -46.11
CA GLU A 582 -79.82 3.00 -46.66
C GLU A 582 -81.00 2.52 -45.81
N ASN A 583 -80.84 2.45 -44.48
CA ASN A 583 -81.91 2.08 -43.56
C ASN A 583 -83.11 3.03 -43.67
N ARG A 584 -82.86 4.34 -43.79
CA ARG A 584 -83.93 5.32 -43.94
C ARG A 584 -84.72 5.14 -45.24
N VAL A 585 -84.05 4.82 -46.34
CA VAL A 585 -84.72 4.51 -47.62
C VAL A 585 -85.54 3.23 -47.51
N LEU A 586 -85.00 2.18 -46.89
CA LEU A 586 -85.73 0.92 -46.66
C LEU A 586 -86.97 1.13 -45.77
N GLU A 587 -86.89 1.99 -44.75
CA GLU A 587 -88.05 2.36 -43.94
C GLU A 587 -89.14 3.07 -44.76
N MET A 588 -88.77 3.97 -45.67
CA MET A 588 -89.72 4.66 -46.55
C MET A 588 -90.45 3.66 -47.46
N VAL A 589 -89.71 2.70 -48.04
CA VAL A 589 -90.29 1.61 -48.85
C VAL A 589 -91.27 0.77 -48.02
N ALA A 590 -90.91 0.41 -46.79
CA ALA A 590 -91.75 -0.40 -45.91
C ALA A 590 -93.03 0.33 -45.45
N LYS A 591 -92.96 1.66 -45.27
CA LYS A 591 -94.11 2.51 -44.91
C LYS A 591 -95.06 2.76 -46.08
N GLY A 592 -94.63 2.49 -47.31
CA GLY A 592 -95.40 2.76 -48.52
C GLY A 592 -95.38 4.23 -48.95
N ASP A 593 -94.29 4.94 -48.63
CA ASP A 593 -94.07 6.32 -49.11
C ASP A 593 -94.03 6.34 -50.66
N SER A 594 -94.25 7.51 -51.26
CA SER A 594 -94.35 7.59 -52.71
C SER A 594 -93.01 7.28 -53.40
N LEU A 595 -93.05 6.66 -54.59
CA LEU A 595 -91.84 6.33 -55.33
C LEU A 595 -90.98 7.58 -55.60
N ALA A 596 -91.59 8.72 -55.88
CA ALA A 596 -90.87 9.98 -56.11
C ALA A 596 -90.05 10.40 -54.88
N GLU A 597 -90.64 10.37 -53.67
CA GLU A 597 -89.94 10.71 -52.43
C GLU A 597 -88.78 9.75 -52.11
N ILE A 598 -88.97 8.46 -52.40
CA ILE A 598 -87.94 7.43 -52.22
C ILE A 598 -86.76 7.68 -53.18
N LEU A 599 -87.05 7.94 -54.46
CA LEU A 599 -86.02 8.19 -55.48
C LEU A 599 -85.27 9.51 -55.22
N ASP A 600 -85.97 10.56 -54.78
CA ASP A 600 -85.34 11.82 -54.37
C ASP A 600 -84.40 11.59 -53.20
N LYS A 601 -84.83 10.82 -52.18
CA LYS A 601 -83.97 10.55 -51.03
C LYS A 601 -82.74 9.70 -51.41
N LEU A 602 -82.88 8.77 -52.35
CA LEU A 602 -81.76 8.02 -52.93
C LEU A 602 -80.76 8.93 -53.64
N CYS A 603 -81.24 9.90 -54.44
CA CYS A 603 -80.36 10.87 -55.10
C CYS A 603 -79.58 11.70 -54.07
N VAL A 604 -80.27 12.28 -53.07
CA VAL A 604 -79.61 13.05 -52.00
C VAL A 604 -78.59 12.18 -51.25
N LEU A 605 -78.91 10.91 -50.96
CA LEU A 605 -77.99 10.00 -50.28
C LEU A 605 -76.68 9.80 -51.05
N VAL A 606 -76.75 9.65 -52.38
CA VAL A 606 -75.58 9.51 -53.25
C VAL A 606 -74.78 10.82 -53.32
N GLU A 607 -75.47 11.95 -53.46
CA GLU A 607 -74.84 13.29 -53.47
C GLU A 607 -74.12 13.60 -52.15
N GLU A 608 -74.66 13.15 -51.01
CA GLU A 608 -74.03 13.30 -49.68
C GLU A 608 -72.72 12.48 -49.54
N GLN A 609 -72.50 11.44 -50.35
CA GLN A 609 -71.27 10.62 -50.27
C GLN A 609 -70.03 11.31 -50.86
N SER A 610 -70.23 12.26 -51.78
CA SER A 610 -69.12 12.92 -52.47
C SER A 610 -69.46 14.37 -52.80
N SER A 611 -68.61 15.29 -52.33
CA SER A 611 -68.76 16.72 -52.62
C SER A 611 -68.68 16.98 -54.13
N GLY A 612 -69.62 17.77 -54.65
CA GLY A 612 -69.69 18.15 -56.06
C GLY A 612 -70.38 17.14 -56.98
N VAL A 613 -70.84 16.00 -56.46
CA VAL A 613 -71.66 15.04 -57.22
C VAL A 613 -73.12 15.46 -57.16
N LEU A 614 -73.78 15.44 -58.32
CA LEU A 614 -75.22 15.60 -58.47
C LEU A 614 -75.79 14.32 -59.08
N ALA A 615 -76.96 13.88 -58.63
CA ALA A 615 -77.57 12.62 -59.03
C ALA A 615 -78.98 12.83 -59.59
N SER A 616 -79.31 12.04 -60.61
CA SER A 616 -80.67 11.89 -61.11
C SER A 616 -81.00 10.43 -61.36
N ILE A 617 -82.26 10.07 -61.16
CA ILE A 617 -82.83 8.80 -61.59
C ILE A 617 -83.88 9.10 -62.67
N LEU A 618 -83.71 8.48 -63.83
CA LEU A 618 -84.69 8.49 -64.92
C LEU A 618 -85.37 7.13 -65.00
N LEU A 619 -86.68 7.12 -65.20
CA LEU A 619 -87.50 5.92 -65.32
C LEU A 619 -87.86 5.67 -66.77
N MET A 620 -87.82 4.41 -67.20
CA MET A 620 -88.24 4.05 -68.54
C MET A 620 -89.75 4.22 -68.70
N ASP A 621 -90.19 4.78 -69.83
CA ASP A 621 -91.60 4.86 -70.16
C ASP A 621 -92.20 3.45 -70.42
N PRO A 622 -93.53 3.27 -70.33
CA PRO A 622 -94.16 1.97 -70.51
C PRO A 622 -93.89 1.30 -71.88
N ASN A 623 -93.54 2.09 -72.90
CA ASN A 623 -93.24 1.57 -74.24
C ASN A 623 -91.77 1.18 -74.43
N GLY A 624 -90.91 1.44 -73.44
CA GLY A 624 -89.48 1.13 -73.49
C GLY A 624 -88.68 2.00 -74.47
N LYS A 625 -89.19 3.16 -74.87
CA LYS A 625 -88.60 4.01 -75.92
C LYS A 625 -87.96 5.29 -75.36
N GLN A 626 -88.42 5.76 -74.21
CA GLN A 626 -88.00 7.04 -73.64
C GLN A 626 -87.69 6.90 -72.15
N LEU A 627 -86.83 7.80 -71.67
CA LEU A 627 -86.55 8.01 -70.27
C LEU A 627 -87.34 9.23 -69.77
N ARG A 628 -88.06 9.05 -68.67
CA ARG A 628 -88.86 10.06 -67.99
C ARG A 628 -88.22 10.45 -66.67
N HIS A 629 -88.47 11.68 -66.24
CA HIS A 629 -87.96 12.16 -64.97
C HIS A 629 -88.49 11.32 -63.79
N GLY A 630 -87.58 10.76 -62.98
CA GLY A 630 -87.91 10.04 -61.75
C GLY A 630 -87.60 10.86 -60.49
N ALA A 631 -86.34 11.29 -60.35
CA ALA A 631 -85.86 12.14 -59.26
C ALA A 631 -84.58 12.88 -59.67
N ALA A 632 -84.41 14.13 -59.23
CA ALA A 632 -83.18 14.92 -59.43
C ALA A 632 -83.20 16.18 -58.53
N PRO A 633 -83.08 16.03 -57.20
CA PRO A 633 -83.40 17.07 -56.23
C PRO A 633 -82.48 18.31 -56.32
N ASN A 634 -81.21 18.13 -56.68
CA ASN A 634 -80.21 19.21 -56.72
C ASN A 634 -79.70 19.54 -58.13
N LEU A 635 -80.22 18.91 -59.19
CA LEU A 635 -79.89 19.27 -60.56
C LEU A 635 -80.66 20.52 -61.02
N PRO A 636 -80.07 21.36 -61.90
CA PRO A 636 -80.75 22.56 -62.41
C PRO A 636 -82.07 22.20 -63.09
N LYS A 637 -83.16 22.88 -62.70
CA LYS A 637 -84.51 22.59 -63.21
C LYS A 637 -84.60 22.67 -64.75
N THR A 638 -83.90 23.63 -65.35
CA THR A 638 -83.85 23.78 -66.81
C THR A 638 -83.24 22.56 -67.51
N TYR A 639 -82.27 21.91 -66.86
CA TYR A 639 -81.66 20.69 -67.38
C TYR A 639 -82.57 19.47 -67.15
N THR A 640 -83.19 19.35 -65.97
CA THR A 640 -84.08 18.23 -65.67
C THR A 640 -85.32 18.21 -66.58
N GLU A 641 -85.87 19.39 -66.91
CA GLU A 641 -86.95 19.55 -67.89
C GLU A 641 -86.49 19.21 -69.32
N ALA A 642 -85.23 19.51 -69.69
CA ALA A 642 -84.69 19.23 -71.02
C ALA A 642 -84.46 17.73 -71.27
N ILE A 643 -84.14 16.96 -70.24
CA ILE A 643 -83.88 15.51 -70.35
C ILE A 643 -85.13 14.65 -70.12
N ASP A 644 -86.26 15.23 -69.73
CA ASP A 644 -87.52 14.49 -69.56
C ASP A 644 -88.13 14.12 -70.92
N GLY A 645 -88.23 12.83 -71.20
CA GLY A 645 -88.63 12.29 -72.50
C GLY A 645 -87.46 11.98 -73.44
N ALA A 646 -86.22 11.99 -72.95
CA ALA A 646 -85.04 11.63 -73.73
C ALA A 646 -85.18 10.23 -74.37
N PHE A 647 -84.80 10.09 -75.65
CA PHE A 647 -84.89 8.81 -76.35
C PHE A 647 -83.83 7.81 -75.89
N ILE A 648 -84.16 6.52 -75.96
CA ILE A 648 -83.21 5.43 -75.76
C ILE A 648 -82.60 5.06 -77.11
N GLY A 649 -81.27 5.13 -77.23
CA GLY A 649 -80.58 4.86 -78.49
C GLY A 649 -79.06 4.72 -78.33
N PRO A 650 -78.33 4.30 -79.38
CA PRO A 650 -76.90 3.95 -79.30
C PRO A 650 -75.95 5.12 -79.04
N ALA A 651 -76.43 6.37 -79.23
CA ALA A 651 -75.71 7.62 -79.04
C ALA A 651 -76.67 8.75 -78.62
N VAL A 652 -77.34 8.61 -77.47
CA VAL A 652 -78.29 9.61 -76.93
C VAL A 652 -77.88 9.98 -75.50
N GLY A 653 -76.86 10.82 -75.39
CA GLY A 653 -76.22 11.19 -74.13
C GLY A 653 -75.75 9.98 -73.31
N SER A 654 -75.41 10.20 -72.06
CA SER A 654 -74.95 9.11 -71.17
C SER A 654 -76.12 8.20 -70.77
N CYS A 655 -77.26 8.77 -70.36
CA CYS A 655 -78.38 8.01 -69.82
C CYS A 655 -79.14 7.19 -70.87
N GLY A 656 -79.44 7.79 -72.04
CA GLY A 656 -80.14 7.10 -73.13
C GLY A 656 -79.31 5.97 -73.74
N THR A 657 -78.00 6.18 -73.86
CA THR A 657 -77.06 5.15 -74.33
C THR A 657 -76.88 4.01 -73.33
N ALA A 658 -76.79 4.31 -72.03
CA ALA A 658 -76.72 3.28 -71.00
C ALA A 658 -77.98 2.41 -70.98
N ALA A 659 -79.15 3.02 -71.10
CA ALA A 659 -80.42 2.30 -71.20
C ALA A 659 -80.51 1.42 -72.45
N TYR A 660 -79.95 1.86 -73.59
CA TYR A 660 -79.95 1.09 -74.84
C TYR A 660 -79.00 -0.13 -74.79
N ARG A 661 -77.79 0.06 -74.25
CA ARG A 661 -76.76 -0.98 -74.20
C ARG A 661 -76.90 -1.93 -73.01
N ALA A 662 -77.70 -1.56 -72.01
CA ALA A 662 -77.81 -2.27 -70.73
C ALA A 662 -76.46 -2.47 -70.00
N GLU A 663 -75.56 -1.50 -70.16
CA GLU A 663 -74.23 -1.49 -69.54
C GLU A 663 -73.89 -0.09 -69.00
N GLN A 664 -72.87 -0.01 -68.14
CA GLN A 664 -72.41 1.26 -67.61
C GLN A 664 -71.77 2.12 -68.72
N VAL A 665 -72.26 3.35 -68.88
CA VAL A 665 -71.66 4.36 -69.75
C VAL A 665 -71.06 5.46 -68.89
N ILE A 666 -69.76 5.73 -69.07
CA ILE A 666 -69.04 6.79 -68.35
C ILE A 666 -68.56 7.81 -69.38
N VAL A 667 -69.04 9.04 -69.26
CA VAL A 667 -68.59 10.20 -70.05
C VAL A 667 -67.73 11.07 -69.15
N SER A 668 -66.46 11.24 -69.50
CA SER A 668 -65.50 12.03 -68.69
C SER A 668 -65.61 13.53 -68.93
N ASP A 669 -66.01 13.94 -70.13
CA ASP A 669 -66.24 15.35 -70.50
C ASP A 669 -67.39 15.44 -71.50
N ILE A 670 -68.54 15.96 -71.05
CA ILE A 670 -69.75 16.11 -71.88
C ILE A 670 -69.48 16.98 -73.11
N ALA A 671 -68.58 17.97 -73.04
CA ALA A 671 -68.35 18.90 -74.14
C ALA A 671 -67.61 18.28 -75.34
N ALA A 672 -66.91 17.17 -75.13
CA ALA A 672 -66.06 16.53 -76.15
C ALA A 672 -66.50 15.10 -76.50
N ASP A 673 -67.47 14.54 -75.77
CA ASP A 673 -67.85 13.15 -75.93
C ASP A 673 -68.79 12.94 -77.14
N PRO A 674 -68.50 11.96 -78.04
CA PRO A 674 -69.34 11.68 -79.19
C PRO A 674 -70.80 11.32 -78.87
N LEU A 675 -71.10 10.88 -77.65
CA LEU A 675 -72.48 10.61 -77.21
C LEU A 675 -73.30 11.89 -77.00
N TRP A 676 -72.65 13.06 -76.99
CA TRP A 676 -73.20 14.39 -76.76
C TRP A 676 -72.91 15.35 -77.93
N ALA A 677 -72.71 14.83 -79.14
CA ALA A 677 -72.34 15.62 -80.32
C ALA A 677 -73.48 16.42 -80.97
N ASP A 678 -74.73 16.17 -80.55
CA ASP A 678 -75.96 16.87 -80.96
C ASP A 678 -76.34 17.96 -79.95
#